data_AF-A0A924E3U2-F1
#
_entry.id   AF-A0A924E3U2-F1
#
_cell.length_a   1.000
_cell.length_b   1.000
_cell.length_c   1.000
_cell.angle_alpha   90.00
_cell.angle_beta   90.00
_cell.angle_gamma   90.00
#
_symmetry.space_group_name_H-M   'P 1'
#
loop_
_entity.id
_entity.type
_entity.pdbx_description
1 polymer ?
#
loop_
_entity_poly.entity_id
_entity_poly.type
_entity_poly.pdbx_seq_one_letter_code
_entity_poly.pdbx_strand_id
1 'polypeptide(L)'
;MSLKPSVKDFVLQYFDRLGATIQVADEIYTVQPQADLAGTWPFADPFLFSFSRRDDEQWTHIALGSPVLKQMIEDVTSRGKVTSRHLMANAVPTLNLFATKLAPTNGTVSGFTFVRSEQPRALCFAHLVTYDAPAFGKCEAEIQIDVLDARTGERDDFLSEKLFDLVTVPYQPDMAMDGDKIDWLHERSRYLSNWRSEKQARKLEDELKLRWQSEEKRINSYYDQLAASLKEKESTLVARIETLEGKISEAKDGTIGKEKLQAELDLVWTKLRELNTNNETNLSEISDGRDGKLAAEKVRHELTVRSELVNVSFLTYDAVTFKVAIEGPGKLGEIEVNYLPIKDALEMPTCPHCTQMIHGMVIDSSGHIICASCAEHCPRCNESLCPTCRRSAIVLGSCDACQSNQNLFVPLPVIDRDAVIAEPTRPAISATGPLVPSAPPVPFMAGPLRGLLGGLAPKPPAPEPVAAPTPDRGPARVGSISFPFEKTNRVPTQPADSAQATADRSPRAAAAPKAAGNRQLQLPKINRQKSAEKPYARVESRMCPHCSTIVMTQLAPCTCCGISVCGDCVSPGSRACQTCATLGVPRQEPAWVRLVKQQRKELAKVKKYHVSANERYGVIHWQAFAGDKLLVYDLWQKQVVSERRGSILRSLRPKVAR
;
A
#
# COMPACT_ATOMS: atom_id res chain seq x y z
N MET A 1 19.20 8.16 -7.37
CA MET A 1 18.38 8.06 -8.59
C MET A 1 18.40 6.61 -9.04
N SER A 2 17.33 5.85 -8.81
CA SER A 2 17.19 4.49 -9.33
C SER A 2 16.93 4.61 -10.83
N LEU A 3 17.91 4.24 -11.66
CA LEU A 3 17.71 4.10 -13.10
C LEU A 3 16.68 2.97 -13.28
N LYS A 4 15.53 3.28 -13.89
CA LYS A 4 14.60 2.23 -14.29
C LYS A 4 15.36 1.27 -15.21
N PRO A 5 15.46 -0.04 -14.90
CA PRO A 5 16.17 -0.97 -15.76
C PRO A 5 15.55 -0.93 -17.16
N SER A 6 16.40 -0.86 -18.18
CA SER A 6 15.93 -0.84 -19.56
C SER A 6 15.34 -2.21 -19.92
N VAL A 7 14.48 -2.26 -20.95
CA VAL A 7 13.99 -3.55 -21.50
C VAL A 7 15.17 -4.47 -21.84
N LYS A 8 16.26 -3.88 -22.32
CA LYS A 8 17.50 -4.58 -22.62
C LYS A 8 18.10 -5.25 -21.37
N ASP A 9 18.23 -4.52 -20.27
CA ASP A 9 18.78 -5.09 -19.03
C ASP A 9 17.92 -6.23 -18.51
N PHE A 10 16.58 -6.09 -18.55
CA PHE A 10 15.65 -7.14 -18.14
C PHE A 10 15.83 -8.41 -18.99
N VAL A 11 15.83 -8.30 -20.32
CA VAL A 11 15.94 -9.44 -21.23
C VAL A 11 17.28 -10.15 -21.08
N LEU A 12 18.38 -9.40 -20.94
CA LEU A 12 19.69 -9.98 -20.73
C LEU A 12 19.79 -10.70 -19.37
N GLN A 13 19.27 -10.10 -18.30
CA GLN A 13 19.23 -10.75 -16.98
C GLN A 13 18.32 -11.99 -16.98
N TYR A 14 17.22 -11.97 -17.73
CA TYR A 14 16.33 -13.12 -17.87
C TYR A 14 17.09 -14.32 -18.45
N PHE A 15 17.80 -14.12 -19.56
CA PHE A 15 18.58 -15.19 -20.18
C PHE A 15 19.78 -15.62 -19.35
N ASP A 16 20.49 -14.68 -18.72
CA ASP A 16 21.58 -14.97 -17.79
C ASP A 16 21.11 -15.84 -16.61
N ARG A 17 19.93 -15.57 -16.05
CA ARG A 17 19.33 -16.39 -14.98
C ARG A 17 18.87 -17.77 -15.43
N LEU A 18 18.56 -17.93 -16.72
CA LEU A 18 18.36 -19.25 -17.32
C LEU A 18 19.70 -19.95 -17.61
N GLY A 19 20.84 -19.33 -17.33
CA GLY A 19 22.16 -19.88 -17.67
C GLY A 19 22.45 -19.92 -19.17
N ALA A 20 21.63 -19.26 -19.99
CA ALA A 20 21.78 -19.26 -21.44
C ALA A 20 23.02 -18.47 -21.86
N THR A 21 23.72 -18.94 -22.90
CA THR A 21 24.87 -18.24 -23.45
C THR A 21 24.39 -17.19 -24.44
N ILE A 22 24.83 -15.94 -24.28
CA ILE A 22 24.46 -14.81 -25.15
C ILE A 22 25.70 -14.37 -25.93
N GLN A 23 25.61 -14.41 -27.26
CA GLN A 23 26.60 -13.83 -28.17
C GLN A 23 26.02 -12.59 -28.83
N VAL A 24 26.86 -11.57 -29.05
CA VAL A 24 26.42 -10.29 -29.64
C VAL A 24 27.26 -10.00 -30.87
N ALA A 25 26.61 -9.83 -32.02
CA ALA A 25 27.22 -9.40 -33.27
C ALA A 25 26.31 -8.36 -33.94
N ASP A 26 26.83 -7.18 -34.27
CA ASP A 26 26.09 -6.12 -34.96
C ASP A 26 24.71 -5.78 -34.34
N GLU A 27 24.63 -5.70 -33.00
CA GLU A 27 23.40 -5.51 -32.20
C GLU A 27 22.33 -6.62 -32.32
N ILE A 28 22.71 -7.76 -32.89
CA ILE A 28 21.92 -8.99 -32.88
C ILE A 28 22.44 -9.87 -31.74
N TYR A 29 21.50 -10.34 -30.93
CA TYR A 29 21.75 -11.20 -29.79
C TYR A 29 21.37 -12.62 -30.16
N THR A 30 22.34 -13.52 -30.10
CA THR A 30 22.16 -14.96 -30.30
C THR A 30 22.18 -15.64 -28.95
N VAL A 31 21.06 -16.24 -28.57
CA VAL A 31 20.92 -16.95 -27.29
C VAL A 31 20.84 -18.44 -27.54
N GLN A 32 21.72 -19.18 -26.86
CA GLN A 32 21.74 -20.63 -26.86
C GLN A 32 21.36 -21.14 -25.46
N PRO A 33 20.30 -21.95 -25.33
CA PRO A 33 19.95 -22.56 -24.05
C PRO A 33 21.04 -23.55 -23.61
N GLN A 34 21.16 -23.78 -22.30
CA GLN A 34 21.94 -24.92 -21.82
C GLN A 34 21.25 -26.24 -22.20
N ALA A 35 22.03 -27.30 -22.35
CA ALA A 35 21.53 -28.60 -22.81
C ALA A 35 20.40 -29.18 -21.93
N ASP A 36 20.39 -28.84 -20.64
CA ASP A 36 19.37 -29.23 -19.66
C ASP A 36 18.04 -28.46 -19.82
N LEU A 37 18.05 -27.30 -20.49
CA LEU A 37 16.85 -26.49 -20.73
C LEU A 37 16.12 -26.80 -22.03
N ALA A 38 16.70 -27.62 -22.92
CA ALA A 38 16.14 -27.90 -24.24
C ALA A 38 14.67 -28.38 -24.23
N GLY A 39 14.22 -29.04 -23.15
CA GLY A 39 12.83 -29.50 -23.01
C GLY A 39 11.84 -28.46 -22.44
N THR A 40 12.32 -27.35 -21.87
CA THR A 40 11.48 -26.30 -21.26
C THR A 40 11.71 -24.91 -21.85
N TRP A 41 12.56 -24.84 -22.89
CA TRP A 41 12.90 -23.62 -23.60
C TRP A 41 11.72 -23.18 -24.49
N PRO A 42 11.14 -21.99 -24.25
CA PRO A 42 9.94 -21.57 -24.97
C PRO A 42 10.24 -20.86 -26.30
N PHE A 43 11.51 -20.75 -26.70
CA PHE A 43 11.95 -20.01 -27.90
C PHE A 43 12.61 -20.93 -28.94
N ALA A 44 12.93 -20.39 -30.11
CA ALA A 44 13.75 -21.10 -31.10
C ALA A 44 15.18 -21.35 -30.57
N ASP A 45 15.88 -22.34 -31.13
CA ASP A 45 17.28 -22.63 -30.82
C ASP A 45 18.14 -22.63 -32.11
N PRO A 46 19.06 -21.66 -32.29
CA PRO A 46 19.31 -20.52 -31.40
C PRO A 46 18.19 -19.48 -31.47
N PHE A 47 17.98 -18.74 -30.37
CA PHE A 47 17.04 -17.62 -30.37
C PHE A 47 17.77 -16.33 -30.78
N LEU A 48 17.39 -15.76 -31.93
CA LEU A 48 17.95 -14.53 -32.47
C LEU A 48 17.02 -13.34 -32.20
N PHE A 49 17.54 -12.28 -31.58
CA PHE A 49 16.76 -11.08 -31.33
C PHE A 49 17.55 -9.77 -31.45
N SER A 50 16.84 -8.66 -31.61
CA SER A 50 17.41 -7.31 -31.55
C SER A 50 16.47 -6.33 -30.84
N PHE A 51 17.03 -5.30 -30.20
CA PHE A 51 16.27 -4.18 -29.63
C PHE A 51 16.03 -3.06 -30.65
N SER A 52 16.85 -3.01 -31.70
CA SER A 52 16.73 -2.08 -32.81
C SER A 52 15.72 -2.62 -33.81
N ARG A 53 14.77 -1.79 -34.25
CA ARG A 53 13.88 -2.18 -35.34
C ARG A 53 14.70 -2.24 -36.63
N ARG A 54 14.69 -3.38 -37.29
CA ARG A 54 15.29 -3.60 -38.60
C ARG A 54 14.29 -4.36 -39.46
N ASP A 55 14.36 -4.16 -40.77
CA ASP A 55 13.36 -4.67 -41.72
C ASP A 55 13.61 -6.13 -42.15
N ASP A 56 14.73 -6.73 -41.75
CA ASP A 56 15.05 -8.11 -42.10
C ASP A 56 14.30 -9.12 -41.21
N GLU A 57 13.73 -10.15 -41.82
CA GLU A 57 12.83 -11.13 -41.18
C GLU A 57 13.54 -12.19 -40.32
N GLN A 58 14.87 -12.16 -40.19
CA GLN A 58 15.65 -13.27 -39.59
C GLN A 58 15.77 -13.23 -38.06
N TRP A 59 15.30 -12.18 -37.39
CA TRP A 59 15.37 -12.05 -35.93
C TRP A 59 14.11 -11.47 -35.32
N THR A 60 13.90 -11.73 -34.04
CA THR A 60 12.75 -11.19 -33.30
C THR A 60 13.07 -9.81 -32.73
N HIS A 61 12.25 -8.80 -33.05
CA HIS A 61 12.35 -7.49 -32.41
C HIS A 61 11.76 -7.54 -31.00
N ILE A 62 12.56 -7.16 -29.98
CA ILE A 62 12.11 -7.09 -28.59
C ILE A 62 11.96 -5.62 -28.17
N ALA A 63 10.73 -5.23 -27.88
CA ALA A 63 10.37 -3.92 -27.38
C ALA A 63 9.18 -4.04 -26.41
N LEU A 64 8.84 -2.94 -25.74
CA LEU A 64 7.64 -2.90 -24.89
C LEU A 64 6.40 -3.31 -25.71
N GLY A 65 5.72 -4.35 -25.22
CA GLY A 65 4.52 -4.89 -25.86
C GLY A 65 4.78 -6.01 -26.88
N SER A 66 6.04 -6.35 -27.20
CA SER A 66 6.33 -7.48 -28.08
C SER A 66 5.83 -8.80 -27.47
N PRO A 67 5.33 -9.76 -28.27
CA PRO A 67 4.85 -11.05 -27.75
C PRO A 67 5.90 -11.81 -26.95
N VAL A 68 7.16 -11.78 -27.40
CA VAL A 68 8.29 -12.43 -26.69
C VAL A 68 8.51 -11.80 -25.30
N LEU A 69 8.49 -10.47 -25.19
CA LEU A 69 8.68 -9.84 -23.89
C LEU A 69 7.52 -10.18 -22.94
N LYS A 70 6.28 -10.25 -23.44
CA LYS A 70 5.13 -10.71 -22.65
C LYS A 70 5.31 -12.14 -22.16
N GLN A 71 5.75 -13.04 -23.04
CA GLN A 71 6.04 -14.43 -22.70
C GLN A 71 7.14 -14.54 -21.64
N MET A 72 8.20 -13.73 -21.72
CA MET A 72 9.25 -13.67 -20.68
C MET A 72 8.70 -13.18 -19.34
N ILE A 73 7.85 -12.14 -19.34
CA ILE A 73 7.23 -11.63 -18.12
C ILE A 73 6.30 -12.69 -17.51
N GLU A 74 5.50 -13.38 -18.32
CA GLU A 74 4.64 -14.50 -17.90
C GLU A 74 5.46 -15.67 -17.34
N ASP A 75 6.59 -16.01 -17.96
CA ASP A 75 7.50 -17.05 -17.47
C ASP A 75 8.09 -16.68 -16.10
N VAL A 76 8.63 -15.47 -15.95
CA VAL A 76 9.20 -14.98 -14.67
C VAL A 76 8.15 -14.94 -13.56
N THR A 77 6.95 -14.46 -13.86
CA THR A 77 5.86 -14.37 -12.88
C THR A 77 5.28 -15.74 -12.52
N SER A 78 5.42 -16.74 -13.39
CA SER A 78 4.92 -18.10 -13.13
C SER A 78 5.93 -19.02 -12.44
N ARG A 79 7.23 -18.95 -12.77
CA ARG A 79 8.28 -19.81 -12.18
C ARG A 79 8.71 -19.39 -10.77
N GLY A 80 8.47 -18.14 -10.39
CA GLY A 80 8.95 -17.55 -9.14
C GLY A 80 7.95 -17.50 -8.00
N LYS A 81 6.88 -18.32 -7.96
CA LYS A 81 5.79 -18.13 -6.99
C LYS A 81 6.21 -18.29 -5.53
N VAL A 82 7.17 -19.16 -5.24
CA VAL A 82 7.73 -19.36 -3.91
C VAL A 82 9.25 -19.38 -4.00
N THR A 83 9.94 -18.50 -3.27
CA THR A 83 11.41 -18.53 -3.19
C THR A 83 11.88 -18.52 -1.75
N SER A 84 13.12 -18.94 -1.52
CA SER A 84 13.77 -18.90 -0.21
C SER A 84 15.16 -18.30 -0.37
N ARG A 85 15.47 -17.28 0.43
CA ARG A 85 16.68 -16.48 0.30
C ARG A 85 17.26 -16.16 1.67
N HIS A 86 18.57 -16.22 1.76
CA HIS A 86 19.30 -15.65 2.88
C HIS A 86 19.88 -14.30 2.44
N LEU A 87 19.60 -13.27 3.21
CA LEU A 87 20.07 -11.92 2.95
C LEU A 87 21.43 -11.75 3.63
N MET A 88 22.46 -11.52 2.82
CA MET A 88 23.81 -11.31 3.32
C MET A 88 24.01 -9.85 3.69
N ALA A 89 24.53 -9.62 4.88
CA ALA A 89 25.04 -8.31 5.26
C ALA A 89 26.56 -8.27 5.05
N ASN A 90 27.03 -7.23 4.37
CA ASN A 90 28.47 -6.99 4.20
C ASN A 90 29.08 -6.23 5.41
N ALA A 91 28.29 -5.98 6.45
CA ALA A 91 28.69 -5.13 7.57
C ALA A 91 29.32 -5.96 8.68
N VAL A 92 30.64 -5.82 8.85
CA VAL A 92 31.36 -6.30 10.04
C VAL A 92 31.20 -5.25 11.15
N PRO A 93 30.68 -5.61 12.33
CA PRO A 93 30.55 -4.65 13.42
C PRO A 93 31.93 -4.18 13.87
N THR A 94 32.05 -2.88 14.11
CA THR A 94 33.29 -2.26 14.61
C THR A 94 33.07 -1.69 16.01
N LEU A 95 34.13 -1.52 16.79
CA LEU A 95 34.05 -0.82 18.08
C LEU A 95 33.40 0.56 17.93
N ASN A 96 33.72 1.26 16.84
CA ASN A 96 33.17 2.58 16.53
C ASN A 96 31.65 2.55 16.34
N LEU A 97 31.10 1.48 15.75
CA LEU A 97 29.65 1.33 15.62
C LEU A 97 28.97 1.32 16.99
N PHE A 98 29.45 0.47 17.91
CA PHE A 98 28.89 0.39 19.26
C PHE A 98 29.11 1.68 20.05
N ALA A 99 30.30 2.27 19.99
CA ALA A 99 30.60 3.53 20.67
C ALA A 99 29.67 4.66 20.21
N THR A 100 29.43 4.76 18.89
CA THR A 100 28.58 5.80 18.30
C THR A 100 27.11 5.59 18.61
N LYS A 101 26.63 4.35 18.51
CA LYS A 101 25.19 4.03 18.63
C LYS A 101 24.73 3.91 20.09
N LEU A 102 25.56 3.36 20.97
CA LEU A 102 25.25 3.24 22.41
C LEU A 102 25.49 4.55 23.17
N ALA A 103 26.47 5.36 22.72
CA ALA A 103 26.79 6.68 23.25
C ALA A 103 26.79 6.75 24.80
N PRO A 104 27.63 5.97 25.50
CA PRO A 104 27.74 6.05 26.95
C PRO A 104 28.15 7.46 27.40
N THR A 105 27.46 7.99 28.40
CA THR A 105 27.62 9.38 28.88
C THR A 105 28.84 9.54 29.79
N ASN A 106 29.16 8.52 30.58
CA ASN A 106 30.26 8.53 31.56
C ASN A 106 31.21 7.32 31.40
N GLY A 107 31.35 6.83 30.17
CA GLY A 107 32.25 5.72 29.85
C GLY A 107 32.56 5.64 28.36
N THR A 108 33.36 4.66 27.98
CA THR A 108 33.72 4.35 26.59
C THR A 108 33.50 2.88 26.33
N VAL A 109 33.07 2.52 25.12
CA VAL A 109 33.02 1.11 24.72
C VAL A 109 34.45 0.59 24.59
N SER A 110 34.85 -0.33 25.46
CA SER A 110 36.21 -0.87 25.53
C SER A 110 36.37 -2.19 24.77
N GLY A 111 35.27 -2.92 24.54
CA GLY A 111 35.29 -4.21 23.88
C GLY A 111 33.89 -4.72 23.53
N PHE A 112 33.83 -5.75 22.69
CA PHE A 112 32.63 -6.55 22.54
C PHE A 112 32.99 -8.01 22.28
N THR A 113 32.14 -8.93 22.72
CA THR A 113 32.28 -10.36 22.49
C THR A 113 31.00 -10.91 21.87
N PHE A 114 31.17 -11.81 20.89
CA PHE A 114 30.05 -12.52 20.29
C PHE A 114 29.43 -13.47 21.30
N VAL A 115 28.09 -13.45 21.41
CA VAL A 115 27.35 -14.38 22.27
C VAL A 115 26.69 -15.45 21.44
N ARG A 116 25.83 -15.04 20.50
CA ARG A 116 25.01 -15.94 19.68
C ARG A 116 24.56 -15.26 18.40
N SER A 117 24.24 -16.08 17.41
CA SER A 117 23.58 -15.65 16.18
C SER A 117 22.20 -16.29 16.13
N GLU A 118 21.19 -15.47 15.91
CA GLU A 118 19.85 -15.91 15.54
C GLU A 118 19.65 -15.63 14.05
N GLN A 119 18.77 -16.39 13.42
CA GLN A 119 18.34 -16.13 12.04
C GLN A 119 16.87 -15.74 12.07
N PRO A 120 16.55 -14.45 12.31
CA PRO A 120 15.20 -13.97 12.13
C PRO A 120 14.66 -14.33 10.76
N ARG A 121 13.35 -14.51 10.73
CA ARG A 121 12.62 -14.90 9.53
C ARG A 121 11.67 -13.78 9.17
N ALA A 122 11.56 -13.51 7.89
CA ALA A 122 10.54 -12.65 7.35
C ALA A 122 9.90 -13.31 6.13
N LEU A 123 8.64 -12.97 5.87
CA LEU A 123 8.00 -13.30 4.59
C LEU A 123 7.87 -12.04 3.77
N CYS A 124 8.36 -12.11 2.54
CA CYS A 124 8.15 -11.11 1.53
C CYS A 124 7.01 -11.55 0.63
N PHE A 125 5.98 -10.72 0.53
CA PHE A 125 4.88 -10.90 -0.41
C PHE A 125 5.00 -9.82 -1.49
N ALA A 126 5.05 -10.27 -2.74
CA ALA A 126 5.02 -9.40 -3.90
C ALA A 126 3.65 -9.51 -4.57
N HIS A 127 2.93 -8.39 -4.58
CA HIS A 127 1.64 -8.25 -5.23
C HIS A 127 1.80 -7.45 -6.52
N LEU A 128 1.31 -8.00 -7.64
CA LEU A 128 1.11 -7.25 -8.87
C LEU A 128 -0.25 -6.55 -8.78
N VAL A 129 -0.22 -5.23 -8.67
CA VAL A 129 -1.41 -4.40 -8.67
C VAL A 129 -1.57 -3.80 -10.05
N THR A 130 -2.71 -4.07 -10.69
CA THR A 130 -3.07 -3.56 -12.01
C THR A 130 -4.25 -2.60 -11.89
N TYR A 131 -4.12 -1.46 -12.55
CA TYR A 131 -5.12 -0.41 -12.67
C TYR A 131 -5.58 -0.37 -14.13
N ASP A 132 -6.74 -0.95 -14.38
CA ASP A 132 -7.34 -1.00 -15.70
C ASP A 132 -8.46 0.01 -15.80
N ALA A 133 -8.29 0.98 -16.70
CA ALA A 133 -9.32 1.94 -17.05
C ALA A 133 -9.30 2.12 -18.58
N PRO A 134 -10.28 1.56 -19.31
CA PRO A 134 -10.30 1.56 -20.77
C PRO A 134 -10.14 2.96 -21.39
N ALA A 135 -10.66 4.01 -20.73
CA ALA A 135 -10.54 5.40 -21.16
C ALA A 135 -9.10 5.94 -21.22
N PHE A 136 -8.14 5.33 -20.50
CA PHE A 136 -6.72 5.72 -20.61
C PHE A 136 -6.01 5.05 -21.80
N GLY A 137 -6.59 3.98 -22.37
CA GLY A 137 -5.95 3.19 -23.42
C GLY A 137 -4.66 2.49 -22.98
N LYS A 138 -4.34 2.50 -21.68
CA LYS A 138 -3.17 1.87 -21.06
C LYS A 138 -3.59 1.29 -19.71
N CYS A 139 -3.15 0.07 -19.45
CA CYS A 139 -3.21 -0.55 -18.13
C CYS A 139 -1.94 -0.14 -17.36
N GLU A 140 -2.09 0.49 -16.21
CA GLU A 140 -0.97 0.74 -15.31
C GLU A 140 -0.78 -0.47 -14.39
N ALA A 141 0.46 -0.83 -14.12
CA ALA A 141 0.77 -1.94 -13.23
C ALA A 141 1.96 -1.58 -12.34
N GLU A 142 1.92 -2.01 -11.09
CA GLU A 142 3.02 -1.87 -10.15
C GLU A 142 3.19 -3.14 -9.31
N ILE A 143 4.42 -3.41 -8.88
CA ILE A 143 4.72 -4.48 -7.94
C ILE A 143 4.83 -3.84 -6.56
N GLN A 144 3.92 -4.20 -5.68
CA GLN A 144 3.95 -3.81 -4.28
C GLN A 144 4.59 -4.93 -3.46
N ILE A 145 5.61 -4.58 -2.68
CA ILE A 145 6.33 -5.52 -1.83
C ILE A 145 6.07 -5.19 -0.38
N ASP A 146 5.78 -6.23 0.40
CA ASP A 146 5.65 -6.19 1.85
C ASP A 146 6.50 -7.30 2.45
N VAL A 147 7.53 -6.90 3.19
CA VAL A 147 8.32 -7.80 4.03
C VAL A 147 7.73 -7.74 5.44
N LEU A 148 7.22 -8.85 5.93
CA LEU A 148 6.62 -8.97 7.25
C LEU A 148 7.51 -9.84 8.14
N ASP A 149 7.80 -9.35 9.35
CA ASP A 149 8.51 -10.13 10.36
C ASP A 149 7.68 -11.37 10.72
N ALA A 150 8.31 -12.54 10.64
CA ALA A 150 7.60 -13.79 10.82
C ALA A 150 7.13 -13.99 12.26
N ARG A 151 7.65 -13.29 13.28
CA ARG A 151 7.20 -13.44 14.67
C ARG A 151 6.02 -12.54 15.00
N THR A 152 6.13 -11.28 14.61
CA THR A 152 5.23 -10.19 15.01
C THR A 152 4.18 -9.86 13.95
N GLY A 153 4.44 -10.20 12.68
CA GLY A 153 3.66 -9.77 11.52
C GLY A 153 3.70 -8.28 11.25
N GLU A 154 4.59 -7.54 11.95
CA GLU A 154 4.87 -6.16 11.64
C GLU A 154 5.62 -6.05 10.31
N ARG A 155 5.34 -4.97 9.59
CA ARG A 155 6.02 -4.69 8.33
C ARG A 155 7.42 -4.18 8.62
N ASP A 156 8.41 -4.78 7.99
CA ASP A 156 9.78 -4.29 7.97
C ASP A 156 9.93 -3.30 6.82
N ASP A 157 9.78 -2.01 7.12
CA ASP A 157 9.86 -0.95 6.12
C ASP A 157 11.21 -0.91 5.42
N PHE A 158 12.30 -1.10 6.17
CA PHE A 158 13.66 -1.11 5.61
C PHE A 158 13.82 -2.24 4.58
N LEU A 159 13.48 -3.48 4.96
CA LEU A 159 13.59 -4.60 4.04
C LEU A 159 12.62 -4.45 2.86
N SER A 160 11.41 -3.95 3.08
CA SER A 160 10.43 -3.73 2.01
C SER A 160 10.92 -2.75 0.95
N GLU A 161 11.70 -1.74 1.33
CA GLU A 161 12.26 -0.74 0.42
C GLU A 161 13.60 -1.17 -0.18
N LYS A 162 14.40 -1.95 0.55
CA LYS A 162 15.78 -2.28 0.20
C LYS A 162 16.02 -3.71 -0.27
N LEU A 163 15.00 -4.55 -0.32
CA LEU A 163 15.16 -5.98 -0.64
C LEU A 163 15.98 -6.25 -1.91
N PHE A 164 15.78 -5.47 -2.97
CA PHE A 164 16.49 -5.64 -4.24
C PHE A 164 17.89 -5.01 -4.28
N ASP A 165 18.21 -4.13 -3.32
CA ASP A 165 19.54 -3.55 -3.17
C ASP A 165 20.46 -4.50 -2.36
N LEU A 166 19.88 -5.51 -1.72
CA LEU A 166 20.58 -6.43 -0.83
C LEU A 166 21.11 -7.65 -1.57
N VAL A 167 22.30 -8.10 -1.17
CA VAL A 167 22.89 -9.34 -1.69
C VAL A 167 22.11 -10.52 -1.10
N THR A 168 21.60 -11.38 -1.97
CA THR A 168 20.84 -12.57 -1.57
C THR A 168 21.51 -13.83 -2.09
N VAL A 169 21.61 -14.84 -1.24
CA VAL A 169 22.01 -16.19 -1.65
C VAL A 169 20.82 -17.15 -1.55
N PRO A 170 20.69 -18.14 -2.45
CA PRO A 170 19.69 -19.19 -2.31
C PRO A 170 19.82 -19.86 -0.94
N TYR A 171 18.69 -20.10 -0.29
CA TYR A 171 18.65 -20.73 1.03
C TYR A 171 17.61 -21.84 1.00
N GLN A 172 17.97 -23.04 1.44
CA GLN A 172 17.01 -24.10 1.70
C GLN A 172 16.59 -23.99 3.18
N PRO A 173 15.33 -23.67 3.48
CA PRO A 173 14.90 -23.54 4.85
C PRO A 173 14.89 -24.91 5.53
N ASP A 174 15.71 -25.07 6.56
CA ASP A 174 15.77 -26.31 7.37
C ASP A 174 14.51 -26.52 8.24
N MET A 175 13.62 -25.53 8.32
CA MET A 175 12.37 -25.67 9.09
C MET A 175 11.16 -25.17 8.30
N ALA A 176 10.11 -25.99 8.30
CA ALA A 176 8.79 -25.60 7.84
C ALA A 176 8.23 -24.48 8.73
N MET A 177 7.69 -23.43 8.11
CA MET A 177 6.79 -22.52 8.80
C MET A 177 5.39 -23.12 8.83
N ASP A 178 4.68 -22.86 9.92
CA ASP A 178 3.28 -23.25 10.08
C ASP A 178 2.41 -22.60 8.98
N GLY A 179 1.57 -23.40 8.34
CA GLY A 179 0.73 -22.97 7.21
C GLY A 179 -0.25 -21.88 7.62
N ASP A 180 -0.90 -22.03 8.78
CA ASP A 180 -1.85 -21.05 9.32
C ASP A 180 -1.19 -19.68 9.53
N LYS A 181 0.09 -19.70 9.91
CA LYS A 181 0.87 -18.50 10.11
C LYS A 181 1.24 -17.80 8.80
N ILE A 182 1.55 -18.58 7.75
CA ILE A 182 1.78 -18.03 6.40
C ILE A 182 0.50 -17.38 5.89
N ASP A 183 -0.66 -18.02 6.06
CA ASP A 183 -1.95 -17.48 5.62
C ASP A 183 -2.31 -16.19 6.35
N TRP A 184 -2.08 -16.13 7.67
CA TRP A 184 -2.26 -14.91 8.45
C TRP A 184 -1.38 -13.76 7.96
N LEU A 185 -0.09 -14.03 7.71
CA LEU A 185 0.85 -13.03 7.18
C LEU A 185 0.47 -12.60 5.75
N HIS A 186 0.04 -13.54 4.91
CA HIS A 186 -0.41 -13.24 3.56
C HIS A 186 -1.60 -12.29 3.58
N GLU A 187 -2.60 -12.54 4.42
CA GLU A 187 -3.72 -11.61 4.46
C GLU A 187 -3.34 -10.25 5.07
N ARG A 188 -2.43 -10.23 6.05
CA ARG A 188 -1.87 -8.97 6.54
C ARG A 188 -1.22 -8.17 5.41
N SER A 189 -0.46 -8.83 4.55
CA SER A 189 0.13 -8.22 3.35
C SER A 189 -0.93 -7.76 2.34
N ARG A 190 -1.96 -8.58 2.07
CA ARG A 190 -3.08 -8.22 1.19
C ARG A 190 -3.78 -6.94 1.65
N TYR A 191 -3.99 -6.80 2.96
CA TYR A 191 -4.55 -5.59 3.54
C TYR A 191 -3.65 -4.36 3.29
N LEU A 192 -2.35 -4.48 3.52
CA LEU A 192 -1.38 -3.40 3.29
C LEU A 192 -1.31 -3.01 1.79
N SER A 193 -1.33 -4.01 0.90
CA SER A 193 -1.37 -3.82 -0.54
C SER A 193 -2.63 -3.06 -0.99
N ASN A 194 -3.81 -3.50 -0.53
CA ASN A 194 -5.07 -2.81 -0.83
C ASN A 194 -5.08 -1.37 -0.34
N TRP A 195 -4.56 -1.11 0.87
CA TRP A 195 -4.49 0.24 1.43
C TRP A 195 -3.60 1.18 0.60
N ARG A 196 -2.42 0.71 0.18
CA ARG A 196 -1.54 1.50 -0.71
C ARG A 196 -2.18 1.73 -2.06
N SER A 197 -2.81 0.70 -2.60
CA SER A 197 -3.48 0.73 -3.90
C SER A 197 -4.65 1.71 -3.94
N GLU A 198 -5.39 1.85 -2.83
CA GLU A 198 -6.52 2.77 -2.70
C GLU A 198 -6.10 4.24 -2.92
N LYS A 199 -4.90 4.62 -2.47
CA LYS A 199 -4.40 5.99 -2.65
C LYS A 199 -4.19 6.33 -4.12
N GLN A 200 -3.57 5.43 -4.87
CA GLN A 200 -3.36 5.59 -6.31
C GLN A 200 -4.70 5.47 -7.07
N ALA A 201 -5.57 4.54 -6.66
CA ALA A 201 -6.89 4.36 -7.26
C ALA A 201 -7.72 5.65 -7.18
N ARG A 202 -7.79 6.30 -6.00
CA ARG A 202 -8.51 7.57 -5.84
C ARG A 202 -7.99 8.67 -6.78
N LYS A 203 -6.66 8.75 -6.95
CA LYS A 203 -6.05 9.71 -7.89
C LYS A 203 -6.53 9.44 -9.33
N LEU A 204 -6.50 8.18 -9.75
CA LEU A 204 -6.96 7.78 -11.09
C LEU A 204 -8.48 7.98 -11.27
N GLU A 205 -9.28 7.70 -10.23
CA GLU A 205 -10.73 7.94 -10.24
C GLU A 205 -11.06 9.43 -10.41
N ASP A 206 -10.33 10.33 -9.74
CA ASP A 206 -10.50 11.77 -9.90
C ASP A 206 -10.17 12.22 -11.34
N GLU A 207 -9.09 11.69 -11.93
CA GLU A 207 -8.72 11.96 -13.33
C GLU A 207 -9.78 11.41 -14.31
N LEU A 208 -10.27 10.19 -14.09
CA LEU A 208 -11.32 9.56 -14.91
C LEU A 208 -12.64 10.33 -14.80
N LYS A 209 -12.99 10.81 -13.60
CA LYS A 209 -14.20 11.62 -13.38
C LYS A 209 -14.16 12.92 -14.16
N LEU A 210 -13.02 13.59 -14.21
CA LEU A 210 -12.85 14.82 -15.00
C LEU A 210 -12.99 14.54 -16.50
N ARG A 211 -12.38 13.45 -16.99
CA ARG A 211 -12.53 13.03 -18.40
C ARG A 211 -13.97 12.65 -18.74
N TRP A 212 -14.62 11.89 -17.86
CA TRP A 212 -16.03 11.53 -17.99
C TRP A 212 -16.91 12.78 -18.13
N GLN A 213 -16.74 13.78 -17.26
CA GLN A 213 -17.52 15.02 -17.32
C GLN A 213 -17.30 15.80 -18.62
N SER A 214 -16.08 15.75 -19.17
CA SER A 214 -15.78 16.36 -20.48
C SER A 214 -16.51 15.63 -21.61
N GLU A 215 -16.46 14.30 -21.61
CA GLU A 215 -17.13 13.48 -22.62
C GLU A 215 -18.66 13.56 -22.51
N GLU A 216 -19.20 13.56 -21.30
CA GLU A 216 -20.63 13.76 -21.03
C GLU A 216 -21.13 15.09 -21.62
N LYS A 217 -20.41 16.19 -21.39
CA LYS A 217 -20.73 17.49 -21.99
C LYS A 217 -20.68 17.44 -23.51
N ARG A 218 -19.65 16.79 -24.08
CA ARG A 218 -19.50 16.66 -25.54
C ARG A 218 -20.64 15.85 -26.15
N ILE A 219 -21.03 14.74 -25.53
CA ILE A 219 -22.15 13.89 -25.97
C ILE A 219 -23.47 14.66 -25.87
N ASN A 220 -23.77 15.28 -24.74
CA ASN A 220 -24.99 16.05 -24.56
C ASN A 220 -25.08 17.19 -25.58
N SER A 221 -24.00 17.97 -25.76
CA SER A 221 -23.96 19.04 -26.75
C SER A 221 -24.23 18.54 -28.18
N TYR A 222 -23.77 17.35 -28.55
CA TYR A 222 -24.02 16.78 -29.87
C TYR A 222 -25.50 16.42 -30.06
N TYR A 223 -26.11 15.75 -29.09
CA TYR A 223 -27.53 15.36 -29.17
C TYR A 223 -28.47 16.56 -29.03
N ASP A 224 -28.10 17.58 -28.25
CA ASP A 224 -28.84 18.84 -28.14
C ASP A 224 -28.85 19.60 -29.48
N GLN A 225 -27.71 19.66 -30.18
CA GLN A 225 -27.63 20.24 -31.53
C GLN A 225 -28.50 19.49 -32.54
N LEU A 226 -28.49 18.15 -32.46
CA LEU A 226 -29.32 17.31 -33.32
C LEU A 226 -30.82 17.57 -33.07
N ALA A 227 -31.24 17.64 -31.81
CA ALA A 227 -32.61 17.96 -31.44
C ALA A 227 -33.01 19.40 -31.85
N ALA A 228 -32.11 20.37 -31.70
CA ALA A 228 -32.32 21.75 -32.13
C ALA A 228 -32.52 21.84 -33.66
N SER A 229 -31.75 21.08 -34.44
CA SER A 229 -31.89 21.05 -35.91
C SER A 229 -33.25 20.50 -36.38
N LEU A 230 -33.87 19.60 -35.62
CA LEU A 230 -35.23 19.11 -35.91
C LEU A 230 -36.29 20.18 -35.62
N LYS A 231 -36.15 20.90 -34.50
CA LYS A 231 -37.04 22.00 -34.12
C LYS A 231 -36.93 23.20 -35.07
N GLU A 232 -35.73 23.49 -35.58
CA GLU A 232 -35.51 24.55 -36.56
C GLU A 232 -36.23 24.26 -37.89
N LYS A 233 -36.21 23.00 -38.35
CA LYS A 233 -36.98 22.56 -39.52
C LYS A 233 -38.48 22.75 -39.32
N GLU A 234 -38.99 22.39 -38.14
CA GLU A 234 -40.39 22.59 -37.76
C GLU A 234 -40.75 24.08 -37.76
N SER A 235 -39.95 24.91 -37.08
CA SER A 235 -40.15 26.37 -37.03
C SER A 235 -40.13 27.01 -38.43
N THR A 236 -39.27 26.53 -39.33
CA THR A 236 -39.21 27.02 -40.72
C THR A 236 -40.50 26.71 -41.50
N LEU A 237 -41.08 25.52 -41.30
CA LEU A 237 -42.36 25.15 -41.92
C LEU A 237 -43.52 25.96 -41.33
N VAL A 238 -43.54 26.18 -40.02
CA VAL A 238 -44.54 27.02 -39.34
C VAL A 238 -44.48 28.46 -39.85
N ALA A 239 -43.29 29.07 -39.90
CA ALA A 239 -43.13 30.42 -40.46
C ALA A 239 -43.56 30.50 -41.94
N ARG A 240 -43.36 29.42 -42.71
CA ARG A 240 -43.82 29.34 -44.10
C ARG A 240 -45.34 29.27 -44.19
N ILE A 241 -46.01 28.54 -43.29
CA ILE A 241 -47.47 28.48 -43.18
C ILE A 241 -48.03 29.86 -42.89
N GLU A 242 -47.54 30.55 -41.85
CA GLU A 242 -47.98 31.90 -41.49
C GLU A 242 -47.84 32.90 -42.66
N THR A 243 -46.72 32.81 -43.37
CA THR A 243 -46.47 33.64 -44.57
C THR A 243 -47.47 33.36 -45.69
N LEU A 244 -47.82 32.09 -45.93
CA LEU A 244 -48.79 31.70 -46.96
C LEU A 244 -50.22 32.11 -46.57
N GLU A 245 -50.60 31.95 -45.30
CA GLU A 245 -51.89 32.38 -44.76
C GLU A 245 -52.08 33.91 -44.90
N GLY A 246 -51.06 34.70 -44.59
CA GLY A 246 -51.07 36.15 -44.81
C GLY A 246 -51.32 36.50 -46.28
N LYS A 247 -50.58 35.88 -47.20
CA LYS A 247 -50.75 36.10 -48.66
C LYS A 247 -52.13 35.69 -49.17
N ILE A 248 -52.70 34.62 -48.64
CA ILE A 248 -54.06 34.16 -49.00
C ILE A 248 -55.11 35.16 -48.52
N SER A 249 -54.92 35.76 -47.34
CA SER A 249 -55.84 36.76 -46.78
C SER A 249 -55.89 38.06 -47.60
N GLU A 250 -54.78 38.42 -48.24
CA GLU A 250 -54.67 39.61 -49.09
C GLU A 250 -55.18 39.38 -50.54
N ALA A 251 -55.31 38.13 -50.98
CA ALA A 251 -55.70 37.79 -52.34
C ALA A 251 -57.22 37.94 -52.57
N LYS A 252 -57.60 38.58 -53.70
CA LYS A 252 -59.00 38.74 -54.10
C LYS A 252 -59.67 37.39 -54.40
N ASP A 253 -60.92 37.26 -53.95
CA ASP A 253 -61.74 36.08 -54.20
C ASP A 253 -61.93 35.80 -55.70
N GLY A 254 -61.85 34.52 -56.07
CA GLY A 254 -62.03 34.03 -57.45
C GLY A 254 -60.82 34.15 -58.37
N THR A 255 -59.65 34.58 -57.86
CA THR A 255 -58.42 34.61 -58.68
C THR A 255 -57.71 33.25 -58.67
N ILE A 256 -57.22 32.81 -59.85
CA ILE A 256 -56.39 31.60 -60.02
C ILE A 256 -55.17 31.61 -59.07
N GLY A 257 -54.70 32.80 -58.66
CA GLY A 257 -53.61 32.94 -57.68
C GLY A 257 -53.96 32.42 -56.29
N LYS A 258 -55.20 32.60 -55.82
CA LYS A 258 -55.63 32.16 -54.48
C LYS A 258 -55.68 30.64 -54.37
N GLU A 259 -56.20 29.96 -55.39
CA GLU A 259 -56.24 28.48 -55.43
C GLU A 259 -54.83 27.86 -55.43
N LYS A 260 -53.88 28.47 -56.15
CA LYS A 260 -52.47 28.01 -56.15
C LYS A 260 -51.82 28.16 -54.78
N LEU A 261 -52.04 29.30 -54.10
CA LEU A 261 -51.53 29.52 -52.75
C LEU A 261 -52.15 28.53 -51.74
N GLN A 262 -53.45 28.23 -51.89
CA GLN A 262 -54.14 27.24 -51.05
C GLN A 262 -53.54 25.84 -51.22
N ALA A 263 -53.30 25.41 -52.46
CA ALA A 263 -52.67 24.12 -52.72
C ALA A 263 -51.23 24.04 -52.17
N GLU A 264 -50.46 25.13 -52.24
CA GLU A 264 -49.15 25.20 -51.61
C GLU A 264 -49.25 25.13 -50.08
N LEU A 265 -50.20 25.82 -49.47
CA LEU A 265 -50.45 25.79 -48.02
C LEU A 265 -50.79 24.36 -47.56
N ASP A 266 -51.69 23.67 -48.26
CA ASP A 266 -52.08 22.29 -47.95
C ASP A 266 -50.89 21.32 -48.04
N LEU A 267 -50.01 21.52 -49.03
CA LEU A 267 -48.77 20.75 -49.16
C LEU A 267 -47.82 21.01 -47.98
N VAL A 268 -47.65 22.26 -47.54
CA VAL A 268 -46.78 22.60 -46.39
C VAL A 268 -47.35 22.04 -45.09
N TRP A 269 -48.68 22.10 -44.88
CA TRP A 269 -49.34 21.46 -43.74
C TRP A 269 -49.15 19.95 -43.71
N THR A 270 -49.23 19.30 -44.87
CA THR A 270 -48.98 17.85 -44.99
C THR A 270 -47.54 17.53 -44.58
N LYS A 271 -46.56 18.30 -45.08
CA LYS A 271 -45.15 18.17 -44.69
C LYS A 271 -44.92 18.41 -43.20
N LEU A 272 -45.61 19.39 -42.60
CA LEU A 272 -45.50 19.65 -41.16
C LEU A 272 -46.06 18.49 -40.34
N ARG A 273 -47.21 17.90 -40.72
CA ARG A 273 -47.76 16.72 -40.03
C ARG A 273 -46.86 15.50 -40.13
N GLU A 274 -46.31 15.26 -41.32
CA GLU A 274 -45.31 14.20 -41.52
C GLU A 274 -44.05 14.48 -40.69
N LEU A 275 -43.55 15.71 -40.70
CA LEU A 275 -42.40 16.11 -39.90
C LEU A 275 -42.66 15.92 -38.40
N ASN A 276 -43.83 16.30 -37.88
CA ASN A 276 -44.16 16.16 -36.45
C ASN A 276 -44.22 14.69 -36.02
N THR A 277 -44.88 13.84 -36.83
CA THR A 277 -44.95 12.39 -36.56
C THR A 277 -43.55 11.76 -36.57
N ASN A 278 -42.72 12.17 -37.53
CA ASN A 278 -41.33 11.72 -37.60
C ASN A 278 -40.48 12.33 -36.48
N ASN A 279 -40.72 13.57 -36.07
CA ASN A 279 -39.98 14.26 -35.02
C ASN A 279 -40.18 13.62 -33.66
N GLU A 280 -41.39 13.18 -33.31
CA GLU A 280 -41.63 12.43 -32.06
C GLU A 280 -40.78 11.15 -32.03
N THR A 281 -40.79 10.38 -33.12
CA THR A 281 -39.98 9.17 -33.26
C THR A 281 -38.49 9.49 -33.21
N ASN A 282 -38.04 10.48 -33.99
CA ASN A 282 -36.64 10.91 -34.05
C ASN A 282 -36.15 11.44 -32.70
N LEU A 283 -36.96 12.19 -31.95
CA LEU A 283 -36.60 12.70 -30.63
C LEU A 283 -36.47 11.58 -29.60
N SER A 284 -37.32 10.55 -29.67
CA SER A 284 -37.17 9.34 -28.87
C SER A 284 -35.86 8.62 -29.21
N GLU A 285 -35.57 8.41 -30.50
CA GLU A 285 -34.32 7.76 -30.95
C GLU A 285 -33.07 8.56 -30.57
N ILE A 286 -33.13 9.89 -30.62
CA ILE A 286 -32.07 10.81 -30.15
C ILE A 286 -31.86 10.63 -28.64
N SER A 287 -32.93 10.56 -27.86
CA SER A 287 -32.85 10.36 -26.40
C SER A 287 -32.24 9.00 -26.06
N ASP A 288 -32.76 7.92 -26.66
CA ASP A 288 -32.27 6.56 -26.43
C ASP A 288 -30.81 6.41 -26.89
N GLY A 289 -30.47 7.03 -28.03
CA GLY A 289 -29.11 7.08 -28.55
C GLY A 289 -28.15 7.81 -27.60
N ARG A 290 -28.57 8.95 -27.04
CA ARG A 290 -27.80 9.71 -26.04
C ARG A 290 -27.54 8.85 -24.81
N ASP A 291 -28.60 8.25 -24.25
CA ASP A 291 -28.51 7.49 -23.01
C ASP A 291 -27.66 6.22 -23.19
N GLY A 292 -27.80 5.54 -24.34
CA GLY A 292 -26.94 4.41 -24.71
C GLY A 292 -25.47 4.81 -24.88
N LYS A 293 -25.19 5.98 -25.46
CA LYS A 293 -23.81 6.49 -25.62
C LYS A 293 -23.20 6.87 -24.28
N LEU A 294 -23.95 7.54 -23.41
CA LEU A 294 -23.53 7.89 -22.06
C LEU A 294 -23.25 6.62 -21.23
N ALA A 295 -24.12 5.61 -21.29
CA ALA A 295 -23.93 4.35 -20.58
C ALA A 295 -22.65 3.62 -21.04
N ALA A 296 -22.43 3.50 -22.35
CA ALA A 296 -21.23 2.87 -22.89
C ALA A 296 -19.95 3.64 -22.53
N GLU A 297 -20.03 4.97 -22.56
CA GLU A 297 -18.88 5.82 -22.23
C GLU A 297 -18.59 5.82 -20.72
N LYS A 298 -19.60 5.66 -19.87
CA LYS A 298 -19.43 5.52 -18.42
C LYS A 298 -18.64 4.27 -18.06
N VAL A 299 -18.96 3.12 -18.67
CA VAL A 299 -18.25 1.85 -18.46
C VAL A 299 -16.76 1.98 -18.83
N ARG A 300 -16.42 2.76 -19.87
CA ARG A 300 -15.01 3.01 -20.24
C ARG A 300 -14.23 3.79 -19.18
N HIS A 301 -14.93 4.58 -18.37
CA HIS A 301 -14.35 5.40 -17.31
C HIS A 301 -14.41 4.72 -15.93
N GLU A 302 -14.89 3.48 -15.83
CA GLU A 302 -14.82 2.71 -14.60
C GLU A 302 -13.40 2.19 -14.38
N LEU A 303 -12.85 2.45 -13.18
CA LEU A 303 -11.56 1.93 -12.77
C LEU A 303 -11.73 0.52 -12.19
N THR A 304 -11.01 -0.43 -12.74
CA THR A 304 -10.86 -1.77 -12.15
C THR A 304 -9.47 -1.91 -11.56
N VAL A 305 -9.39 -2.15 -10.25
CA VAL A 305 -8.13 -2.46 -9.56
C VAL A 305 -8.08 -3.95 -9.26
N ARG A 306 -7.01 -4.64 -9.70
CA ARG A 306 -6.78 -6.05 -9.37
C ARG A 306 -5.43 -6.20 -8.69
N SER A 307 -5.40 -6.94 -7.59
CA SER A 307 -4.17 -7.30 -6.88
C SER A 307 -3.99 -8.81 -6.93
N GLU A 308 -2.89 -9.25 -7.53
CA GLU A 308 -2.53 -10.67 -7.65
C GLU A 308 -1.24 -10.94 -6.88
N LEU A 309 -1.22 -11.98 -6.04
CA LEU A 309 0.00 -12.45 -5.40
C LEU A 309 0.86 -13.18 -6.44
N VAL A 310 2.00 -12.59 -6.80
CA VAL A 310 2.91 -13.14 -7.81
C VAL A 310 4.10 -13.88 -7.21
N ASN A 311 4.50 -13.53 -5.98
CA ASN A 311 5.57 -14.23 -5.28
C ASN A 311 5.43 -14.14 -3.75
N VAL A 312 5.75 -15.25 -3.09
CA VAL A 312 6.07 -15.34 -1.67
C VAL A 312 7.54 -15.71 -1.53
N SER A 313 8.30 -14.97 -0.74
CA SER A 313 9.71 -15.24 -0.49
C SER A 313 9.98 -15.39 1.00
N PHE A 314 10.52 -16.54 1.40
CA PHE A 314 11.04 -16.76 2.74
C PHE A 314 12.41 -16.10 2.84
N LEU A 315 12.54 -15.13 3.73
CA LEU A 315 13.77 -14.41 3.95
C LEU A 315 14.34 -14.80 5.30
N THR A 316 15.62 -15.15 5.33
CA THR A 316 16.42 -15.22 6.55
C THR A 316 17.52 -14.17 6.48
N TYR A 317 17.91 -13.65 7.63
CA TYR A 317 19.06 -12.76 7.75
C TYR A 317 19.70 -12.97 9.12
N ASP A 318 20.94 -12.55 9.28
CA ASP A 318 21.62 -12.72 10.56
C ASP A 318 21.21 -11.62 11.54
N ALA A 319 20.94 -12.01 12.79
CA ALA A 319 20.88 -11.13 13.94
C ALA A 319 21.88 -11.64 14.97
N VAL A 320 22.80 -10.78 15.37
CA VAL A 320 23.93 -11.17 16.21
C VAL A 320 23.83 -10.49 17.56
N THR A 321 23.79 -11.26 18.64
CA THR A 321 23.86 -10.72 19.99
C THR A 321 25.32 -10.59 20.41
N PHE A 322 25.71 -9.39 20.83
CA PHE A 322 27.01 -9.08 21.39
C PHE A 322 26.90 -8.72 22.87
N LYS A 323 27.87 -9.13 23.68
CA LYS A 323 28.14 -8.52 24.98
C LYS A 323 29.11 -7.37 24.78
N VAL A 324 28.65 -6.15 25.01
CA VAL A 324 29.44 -4.94 24.85
C VAL A 324 29.93 -4.50 26.21
N ALA A 325 31.24 -4.34 26.35
CA ALA A 325 31.90 -3.84 27.55
C ALA A 325 31.99 -2.31 27.49
N ILE A 326 31.49 -1.64 28.52
CA ILE A 326 31.53 -0.20 28.72
C ILE A 326 32.42 0.07 29.94
N GLU A 327 33.54 0.74 29.70
CA GLU A 327 34.50 1.12 30.73
C GLU A 327 34.26 2.57 31.15
N GLY A 328 33.94 2.78 32.42
CA GLY A 328 33.91 4.09 33.06
C GLY A 328 35.11 4.29 33.99
N PRO A 329 35.19 5.41 34.71
CA PRO A 329 36.28 5.67 35.66
C PRO A 329 36.40 4.57 36.74
N GLY A 330 37.32 3.63 36.52
CA GLY A 330 37.60 2.50 37.41
C GLY A 330 36.52 1.40 37.45
N LYS A 331 35.63 1.33 36.45
CA LYS A 331 34.46 0.45 36.46
C LYS A 331 34.23 -0.18 35.09
N LEU A 332 33.80 -1.43 35.08
CA LEU A 332 33.46 -2.15 33.87
C LEU A 332 32.02 -2.65 33.97
N GLY A 333 31.21 -2.32 32.98
CA GLY A 333 29.83 -2.81 32.85
C GLY A 333 29.68 -3.55 31.53
N GLU A 334 28.90 -4.63 31.52
CA GLU A 334 28.60 -5.38 30.31
C GLU A 334 27.10 -5.30 30.00
N ILE A 335 26.77 -5.16 28.73
CA ILE A 335 25.39 -5.15 28.25
C ILE A 335 25.24 -5.99 26.99
N GLU A 336 24.16 -6.77 26.93
CA GLU A 336 23.81 -7.52 25.73
C GLU A 336 23.05 -6.61 24.75
N VAL A 337 23.51 -6.59 23.50
CA VAL A 337 22.93 -5.78 22.42
C VAL A 337 22.74 -6.67 21.21
N ASN A 338 21.55 -6.65 20.63
CA ASN A 338 21.30 -7.31 19.35
C ASN A 338 21.68 -6.35 18.21
N TYR A 339 22.57 -6.81 17.35
CA TYR A 339 22.94 -6.13 16.12
C TYR A 339 22.22 -6.78 14.95
N LEU A 340 21.64 -5.96 14.09
CA LEU A 340 21.04 -6.33 12.82
C LEU A 340 21.95 -5.84 11.69
N PRO A 341 22.94 -6.65 11.25
CA PRO A 341 23.89 -6.31 10.20
C PRO A 341 23.24 -5.73 8.93
N ILE A 342 22.09 -6.26 8.54
CA ILE A 342 21.42 -5.85 7.31
C ILE A 342 20.87 -4.42 7.35
N LYS A 343 20.57 -3.91 8.54
CA LYS A 343 20.08 -2.55 8.79
C LYS A 343 21.17 -1.60 9.27
N ASP A 344 22.37 -2.11 9.55
CA ASP A 344 23.41 -1.42 10.32
C ASP A 344 22.83 -0.76 11.59
N ALA A 345 22.01 -1.53 12.31
CA ALA A 345 21.20 -1.06 13.43
C ALA A 345 21.40 -1.92 14.68
N LEU A 346 21.44 -1.27 15.84
CA LEU A 346 21.42 -1.93 17.15
C LEU A 346 20.00 -1.85 17.71
N GLU A 347 19.49 -2.97 18.20
CA GLU A 347 18.33 -2.97 19.07
C GLU A 347 18.78 -2.47 20.44
N MET A 348 18.34 -1.26 20.79
CA MET A 348 18.74 -0.63 22.03
C MET A 348 18.17 -1.40 23.23
N PRO A 349 19.00 -1.79 24.21
CA PRO A 349 18.55 -2.53 25.37
C PRO A 349 17.64 -1.66 26.24
N THR A 350 16.80 -2.32 27.05
CA THR A 350 15.92 -1.65 28.01
C THR A 350 16.62 -1.44 29.34
N CYS A 351 16.32 -0.33 30.01
CA CYS A 351 16.87 -0.06 31.32
C CYS A 351 16.30 -1.06 32.34
N PRO A 352 17.13 -1.73 33.15
CA PRO A 352 16.66 -2.70 34.14
C PRO A 352 15.78 -2.06 35.24
N HIS A 353 15.81 -0.73 35.39
CA HIS A 353 15.02 -0.03 36.40
C HIS A 353 13.67 0.50 35.89
N CYS A 354 13.66 1.27 34.80
CA CYS A 354 12.41 1.85 34.27
C CYS A 354 11.80 1.07 33.12
N THR A 355 12.45 0.01 32.62
CA THR A 355 12.04 -0.82 31.46
C THR A 355 11.91 -0.07 30.13
N GLN A 356 12.25 1.22 30.09
CA GLN A 356 12.27 2.01 28.86
C GLN A 356 13.56 1.75 28.07
N MET A 357 13.50 1.94 26.77
CA MET A 357 14.66 1.89 25.88
C MET A 357 15.72 2.92 26.30
N ILE A 358 16.99 2.52 26.35
CA ILE A 358 18.07 3.41 26.79
C ILE A 358 18.48 4.35 25.63
N HIS A 359 18.21 5.65 25.77
CA HIS A 359 18.68 6.70 24.82
C HIS A 359 19.98 7.39 25.25
N GLY A 360 20.54 7.01 26.40
CA GLY A 360 21.82 7.48 26.91
C GLY A 360 22.24 6.58 28.06
N MET A 361 23.39 5.90 27.92
CA MET A 361 23.85 4.90 28.86
C MET A 361 24.73 5.53 29.93
N VAL A 362 24.43 5.25 31.20
CA VAL A 362 25.26 5.60 32.34
C VAL A 362 25.71 4.32 33.03
N ILE A 363 27.01 4.22 33.31
CA ILE A 363 27.55 3.18 34.18
C ILE A 363 27.56 3.68 35.62
N ASP A 364 26.90 2.95 36.51
CA ASP A 364 26.83 3.29 37.92
C ASP A 364 28.10 2.88 38.68
N SER A 365 28.21 3.22 39.97
CA SER A 365 29.41 2.89 40.77
C SER A 365 29.73 1.41 40.90
N SER A 366 28.76 0.54 40.66
CA SER A 366 28.85 -0.90 40.82
C SER A 366 28.96 -1.61 39.46
N GLY A 367 29.04 -0.87 38.36
CA GLY A 367 29.14 -1.41 37.00
C GLY A 367 27.80 -1.69 36.32
N HIS A 368 26.66 -1.33 36.92
CA HIS A 368 25.36 -1.48 36.28
C HIS A 368 25.16 -0.42 35.20
N ILE A 369 24.66 -0.84 34.04
CA ILE A 369 24.31 0.05 32.95
C ILE A 369 22.82 0.41 33.03
N ILE A 370 22.53 1.70 33.13
CA ILE A 370 21.18 2.26 33.25
C ILE A 370 20.98 3.41 32.26
N CYS A 371 19.73 3.83 32.06
CA CYS A 371 19.48 5.05 31.31
C CYS A 371 19.81 6.29 32.14
N ALA A 372 20.25 7.36 31.47
CA ALA A 372 20.61 8.63 32.10
C ALA A 372 19.48 9.22 32.98
N SER A 373 18.21 8.99 32.64
CA SER A 373 17.07 9.45 33.45
C SER A 373 16.89 8.70 34.76
N CYS A 374 17.42 7.48 34.87
CA CYS A 374 17.43 6.70 36.10
C CYS A 374 18.72 6.86 36.90
N ALA A 375 19.72 7.55 36.35
CA ALA A 375 20.95 7.83 37.05
C ALA A 375 20.69 8.88 38.14
N GLU A 376 20.94 8.48 39.38
CA GLU A 376 20.95 9.37 40.52
C GLU A 376 22.40 9.62 40.94
N HIS A 377 22.66 10.59 41.82
CA HIS A 377 24.02 10.91 42.24
C HIS A 377 24.20 10.58 43.73
N CYS A 378 25.37 10.04 44.09
CA CYS A 378 25.75 9.84 45.47
C CYS A 378 25.90 11.19 46.17
N PRO A 379 25.23 11.44 47.31
CA PRO A 379 25.31 12.74 47.98
C PRO A 379 26.71 13.05 48.55
N ARG A 380 27.61 12.05 48.64
CA ARG A 380 28.97 12.21 49.18
C ARG A 380 30.02 12.48 48.11
N CYS A 381 30.13 11.59 47.11
CA CYS A 381 31.15 11.69 46.06
C CYS A 381 30.61 12.17 44.70
N ASN A 382 29.30 12.41 44.60
CA ASN A 382 28.62 12.81 43.36
C ASN A 382 28.73 11.80 42.20
N GLU A 383 29.15 10.57 42.46
CA GLU A 383 29.17 9.48 41.47
C GLU A 383 27.75 9.05 41.07
N SER A 384 27.58 8.65 39.81
CA SER A 384 26.29 8.13 39.32
C SER A 384 25.97 6.76 39.94
N LEU A 385 24.74 6.60 40.40
CA LEU A 385 24.20 5.40 41.05
C LEU A 385 22.87 5.01 40.39
N CYS A 386 22.65 3.71 40.17
CA CYS A 386 21.28 3.26 39.90
C CYS A 386 20.41 3.38 41.17
N PRO A 387 19.08 3.42 41.05
CA PRO A 387 18.20 3.59 42.21
C PRO A 387 18.28 2.42 43.21
N THR A 388 18.75 1.25 42.77
CA THR A 388 19.05 0.12 43.66
C THR A 388 20.34 0.38 44.45
N CYS A 389 21.44 0.74 43.78
CA CYS A 389 22.71 1.06 44.42
C CYS A 389 22.62 2.29 45.33
N ARG A 390 21.82 3.31 44.98
CA ARG A 390 21.58 4.45 45.87
C ARG A 390 20.88 4.03 47.16
N ARG A 391 19.85 3.19 47.08
CA ARG A 391 19.17 2.66 48.28
C ARG A 391 20.15 1.91 49.17
N SER A 392 21.00 1.05 48.59
CA SER A 392 22.07 0.36 49.32
C SER A 392 23.07 1.34 49.94
N ALA A 393 23.50 2.36 49.20
CA ALA A 393 24.45 3.36 49.69
C ALA A 393 23.89 4.22 50.83
N ILE A 394 22.59 4.51 50.85
CA ILE A 394 21.92 5.21 51.96
C ILE A 394 21.93 4.34 53.20
N VAL A 395 21.62 3.05 53.06
CA VAL A 395 21.60 2.08 54.18
C VAL A 395 23.01 1.85 54.74
N LEU A 396 24.02 1.73 53.87
CA LEU A 396 25.42 1.51 54.25
C LEU A 396 26.18 2.80 54.57
N GLY A 397 25.54 3.97 54.43
CA GLY A 397 26.15 5.29 54.61
C GLY A 397 27.24 5.66 53.59
N SER A 398 27.54 4.81 52.61
CA SER A 398 28.57 5.05 51.58
C SER A 398 28.28 4.18 50.35
N CYS A 399 28.58 4.68 49.15
CA CYS A 399 28.57 3.87 47.93
C CYS A 399 29.93 3.17 47.73
N ASP A 400 30.00 2.21 46.81
CA ASP A 400 31.23 1.43 46.53
C ASP A 400 32.44 2.34 46.24
N ALA A 401 32.23 3.40 45.45
CA ALA A 401 33.27 4.40 45.17
C ALA A 401 33.72 5.21 46.39
N CYS A 402 32.81 5.45 47.36
CA CYS A 402 33.20 6.07 48.63
C CYS A 402 33.97 5.09 49.50
N GLN A 403 33.61 3.81 49.51
CA GLN A 403 34.27 2.77 50.30
C GLN A 403 35.69 2.49 49.80
N SER A 404 35.88 2.41 48.48
CA SER A 404 37.21 2.21 47.89
C SER A 404 38.17 3.38 48.14
N ASN A 405 37.65 4.60 48.32
CA ASN A 405 38.43 5.81 48.61
C ASN A 405 38.61 6.13 50.11
N GLN A 406 38.16 5.28 51.04
CA GLN A 406 38.32 5.51 52.49
C GLN A 406 39.78 5.52 52.97
N ASN A 407 40.73 5.11 52.13
CA ASN A 407 42.17 5.24 52.43
C ASN A 407 42.76 6.64 52.13
N LEU A 408 41.97 7.60 51.63
CA LEU A 408 42.44 8.94 51.23
C LEU A 408 41.72 10.12 51.89
N PHE A 409 40.68 9.88 52.69
CA PHE A 409 39.95 10.96 53.39
C PHE A 409 40.36 11.05 54.85
N VAL A 410 41.24 12.01 55.16
CA VAL A 410 41.40 12.57 56.50
C VAL A 410 40.05 13.16 56.92
N PRO A 411 39.48 12.83 58.09
CA PRO A 411 38.20 13.39 58.51
C PRO A 411 38.30 14.92 58.58
N LEU A 412 37.47 15.61 57.79
CA LEU A 412 37.24 17.04 58.01
C LEU A 412 36.67 17.21 59.43
N PRO A 413 37.22 18.14 60.23
CA PRO A 413 36.79 18.32 61.61
C PRO A 413 35.30 18.67 61.64
N VAL A 414 34.58 17.98 62.53
CA VAL A 414 33.20 18.26 62.88
C VAL A 414 33.14 19.70 63.38
N ILE A 415 32.57 20.61 62.58
CA ILE A 415 32.23 21.95 63.05
C ILE A 415 30.95 21.80 63.87
N ASP A 416 31.13 21.93 65.18
CA ASP A 416 30.07 21.93 66.19
C ASP A 416 29.10 23.09 65.93
N ARG A 417 27.79 22.81 65.98
CA ARG A 417 26.75 23.71 65.48
C ARG A 417 26.23 24.71 66.53
N ASP A 418 26.87 24.77 67.70
CA ASP A 418 26.41 25.53 68.88
C ASP A 418 27.30 26.74 69.26
N ALA A 419 27.88 27.44 68.30
CA ALA A 419 28.59 28.70 68.55
C ALA A 419 27.80 29.92 68.04
N VAL A 420 26.93 30.40 68.93
CA VAL A 420 26.49 31.78 69.22
C VAL A 420 26.70 32.88 68.15
N ILE A 421 25.58 33.51 67.84
CA ILE A 421 25.34 34.73 67.07
C ILE A 421 26.18 35.92 67.58
N ALA A 422 26.92 36.57 66.68
CA ALA A 422 27.26 37.98 66.79
C ALA A 422 27.23 38.60 65.39
N GLU A 423 26.31 39.56 65.18
CA GLU A 423 26.22 40.38 63.97
C GLU A 423 27.52 41.16 63.74
N PRO A 424 27.86 41.42 62.46
CA PRO A 424 28.47 42.69 62.14
C PRO A 424 27.73 43.42 61.00
N THR A 425 27.22 44.60 61.37
CA THR A 425 27.33 45.88 60.66
C THR A 425 27.62 45.87 59.15
N ARG A 426 26.66 46.42 58.40
CA ARG A 426 26.82 46.97 57.05
C ARG A 426 28.02 47.93 56.96
N PRO A 427 28.67 47.98 55.79
CA PRO A 427 28.82 49.27 55.12
C PRO A 427 28.30 49.24 53.68
N ALA A 428 27.79 50.41 53.29
CA ALA A 428 27.44 50.76 51.93
C ALA A 428 28.71 50.96 51.07
N ILE A 429 28.57 50.86 49.74
CA ILE A 429 29.00 51.87 48.74
C ILE A 429 29.32 51.23 47.35
N SER A 430 28.80 51.93 46.35
CA SER A 430 29.15 52.08 44.93
C SER A 430 29.03 50.95 43.92
N ALA A 431 28.07 51.19 43.02
CA ALA A 431 28.17 50.92 41.60
C ALA A 431 29.28 51.77 40.94
N THR A 432 30.07 51.14 40.05
CA THR A 432 30.61 51.67 38.78
C THR A 432 31.25 50.49 38.04
N GLY A 433 30.96 50.35 36.73
CA GLY A 433 31.25 49.19 35.86
C GLY A 433 32.73 48.99 35.46
N PRO A 434 33.08 48.49 34.24
CA PRO A 434 32.28 48.37 33.02
C PRO A 434 32.34 47.01 32.29
N LEU A 435 31.48 46.96 31.27
CA LEU A 435 31.29 46.01 30.19
C LEU A 435 32.58 45.58 29.45
N VAL A 436 32.65 44.30 29.08
CA VAL A 436 33.54 43.75 28.03
C VAL A 436 32.74 42.71 27.22
N PRO A 437 32.96 42.60 25.88
CA PRO A 437 31.87 42.49 24.93
C PRO A 437 31.62 41.09 24.37
N SER A 438 30.40 40.98 23.84
CA SER A 438 29.88 39.95 22.94
C SER A 438 30.82 39.58 21.79
N ALA A 439 31.02 38.28 21.60
CA ALA A 439 31.62 37.68 20.41
C ALA A 439 30.69 37.84 19.19
N PRO A 440 31.24 38.05 17.97
CA PRO A 440 30.47 38.33 16.76
C PRO A 440 29.91 37.05 16.09
N PRO A 441 28.74 37.13 15.43
CA PRO A 441 28.27 36.07 14.56
C PRO A 441 29.00 36.12 13.20
N VAL A 442 29.34 34.92 12.72
CA VAL A 442 29.94 34.65 11.41
C VAL A 442 28.94 35.00 10.28
N PRO A 443 29.30 35.82 9.29
CA PRO A 443 28.47 36.05 8.11
C PRO A 443 28.86 35.06 7.01
N PHE A 444 27.96 34.11 6.69
CA PHE A 444 28.07 33.37 5.43
C PHE A 444 27.43 34.17 4.31
N MET A 445 28.24 34.39 3.28
CA MET A 445 28.01 35.22 2.11
C MET A 445 26.78 34.81 1.30
N ALA A 446 25.83 35.74 1.16
CA ALA A 446 24.94 35.80 0.03
C ALA A 446 25.64 36.61 -1.09
N GLY A 447 26.15 35.92 -2.11
CA GLY A 447 26.66 36.52 -3.33
C GLY A 447 25.57 36.50 -4.43
N PRO A 448 25.36 37.60 -5.17
CA PRO A 448 24.36 37.68 -6.24
C PRO A 448 24.95 37.22 -7.57
N LEU A 449 24.28 36.32 -8.28
CA LEU A 449 24.51 36.08 -9.70
C LEU A 449 23.33 36.66 -10.50
N ARG A 450 23.57 37.88 -11.01
CA ARG A 450 22.83 38.50 -12.11
C ARG A 450 23.77 38.47 -13.32
N GLY A 451 23.37 37.83 -14.42
CA GLY A 451 24.12 37.95 -15.68
C GLY A 451 23.79 36.92 -16.75
N LEU A 452 22.93 37.33 -17.69
CA LEU A 452 23.09 37.11 -19.14
C LEU A 452 22.92 35.69 -19.70
N LEU A 453 21.67 35.29 -19.96
CA LEU A 453 21.19 34.66 -21.21
C LEU A 453 19.67 34.97 -21.26
N GLY A 454 19.08 35.70 -22.19
CA GLY A 454 19.49 35.97 -23.57
C GLY A 454 18.73 35.08 -24.54
N GLY A 455 17.43 35.28 -24.66
CA GLY A 455 16.73 35.11 -25.94
C GLY A 455 16.06 33.75 -26.24
N LEU A 456 14.86 33.89 -26.82
CA LEU A 456 14.16 32.94 -27.69
C LEU A 456 13.26 31.90 -27.00
N ALA A 457 12.11 32.38 -26.55
CA ALA A 457 10.89 31.57 -26.49
C ALA A 457 10.51 31.12 -27.91
N PRO A 458 10.30 29.81 -28.17
CA PRO A 458 9.74 29.37 -29.44
C PRO A 458 8.26 29.78 -29.52
N LYS A 459 7.98 30.58 -30.53
CA LYS A 459 6.64 30.95 -31.02
C LYS A 459 5.79 29.68 -31.20
N PRO A 460 4.56 29.61 -30.65
CA PRO A 460 3.68 28.49 -30.95
C PRO A 460 3.34 28.51 -32.46
N PRO A 461 3.35 27.36 -33.15
CA PRO A 461 2.97 27.30 -34.55
C PRO A 461 1.51 27.73 -34.71
N ALA A 462 1.28 28.57 -35.73
CA ALA A 462 -0.06 28.97 -36.15
C ALA A 462 -0.86 27.71 -36.58
N PRO A 463 -2.18 27.68 -36.33
CA PRO A 463 -3.01 26.56 -36.73
C PRO A 463 -3.05 26.45 -38.26
N GLU A 464 -2.69 25.27 -38.77
CA GLU A 464 -2.90 24.92 -40.18
C GLU A 464 -4.40 24.92 -40.52
N PRO A 465 -4.76 25.33 -41.76
CA PRO A 465 -6.14 25.39 -42.19
C PRO A 465 -6.77 24.00 -42.26
N VAL A 466 -7.91 23.86 -41.58
CA VAL A 466 -8.81 22.71 -41.62
C VAL A 466 -9.25 22.48 -43.07
N ALA A 467 -8.79 21.38 -43.67
CA ALA A 467 -9.31 20.89 -44.94
C ALA A 467 -10.71 20.32 -44.75
N ALA A 468 -11.63 20.71 -45.63
CA ALA A 468 -13.01 20.29 -45.65
C ALA A 468 -13.16 18.75 -45.86
N PRO A 469 -14.20 18.11 -45.29
CA PRO A 469 -14.43 16.68 -45.44
C PRO A 469 -14.96 16.35 -46.85
N THR A 470 -14.28 15.42 -47.53
CA THR A 470 -14.79 14.73 -48.72
C THR A 470 -15.80 13.63 -48.34
N PRO A 471 -16.80 13.34 -49.18
CA PRO A 471 -17.92 12.48 -48.85
C PRO A 471 -17.61 10.98 -48.92
N ASP A 472 -18.36 10.26 -48.10
CA ASP A 472 -18.54 8.82 -47.93
C ASP A 472 -18.11 7.89 -49.09
N ARG A 473 -17.30 6.88 -48.74
CA ARG A 473 -17.34 5.55 -49.36
C ARG A 473 -17.72 4.54 -48.28
N GLY A 474 -18.85 3.87 -48.50
CA GLY A 474 -19.49 2.96 -47.55
C GLY A 474 -18.67 1.71 -47.17
N PRO A 475 -19.14 0.96 -46.15
CA PRO A 475 -18.36 -0.09 -45.52
C PRO A 475 -18.29 -1.36 -46.38
N ALA A 476 -17.06 -1.80 -46.63
CA ALA A 476 -16.78 -3.12 -47.17
C ALA A 476 -17.07 -4.20 -46.10
N ARG A 477 -17.87 -5.20 -46.49
CA ARG A 477 -18.13 -6.41 -45.72
C ARG A 477 -16.82 -7.18 -45.48
N VAL A 478 -16.43 -7.34 -44.22
CA VAL A 478 -15.40 -8.31 -43.81
C VAL A 478 -16.11 -9.57 -43.31
N GLY A 479 -15.93 -10.65 -44.05
CA GLY A 479 -16.44 -11.98 -43.72
C GLY A 479 -15.75 -12.55 -42.48
N SER A 480 -16.56 -13.18 -41.63
CA SER A 480 -16.13 -14.03 -40.52
C SER A 480 -15.40 -15.27 -41.06
N ILE A 481 -14.10 -15.37 -40.81
CA ILE A 481 -13.34 -16.61 -40.97
C ILE A 481 -13.15 -17.21 -39.59
N SER A 482 -13.87 -18.30 -39.33
CA SER A 482 -13.70 -19.17 -38.18
C SER A 482 -12.60 -20.19 -38.48
N PHE A 483 -11.57 -20.28 -37.63
CA PHE A 483 -10.62 -21.39 -37.67
C PHE A 483 -10.87 -22.36 -36.50
N PRO A 484 -10.68 -23.69 -36.72
CA PRO A 484 -11.04 -24.71 -35.76
C PRO A 484 -9.98 -24.89 -34.67
N PHE A 485 -10.44 -25.09 -33.44
CA PHE A 485 -9.63 -25.61 -32.33
C PHE A 485 -9.36 -27.11 -32.55
N GLU A 486 -8.11 -27.46 -32.81
CA GLU A 486 -7.62 -28.83 -32.73
C GLU A 486 -7.51 -29.28 -31.26
N LYS A 487 -8.11 -30.44 -30.97
CA LYS A 487 -8.00 -31.15 -29.70
C LYS A 487 -6.79 -32.07 -29.75
N THR A 488 -5.73 -31.75 -29.01
CA THR A 488 -4.67 -32.73 -28.71
C THR A 488 -4.98 -33.40 -27.37
N ASN A 489 -5.39 -34.67 -27.45
CA ASN A 489 -5.46 -35.60 -26.31
C ASN A 489 -4.04 -35.87 -25.79
N ARG A 490 -3.76 -35.57 -24.52
CA ARG A 490 -2.61 -36.14 -23.80
C ARG A 490 -3.09 -37.34 -22.97
N VAL A 491 -2.54 -38.49 -23.34
CA VAL A 491 -2.57 -39.76 -22.60
C VAL A 491 -1.65 -39.65 -21.39
N PRO A 492 -2.03 -40.11 -20.18
CA PRO A 492 -1.08 -40.29 -19.09
C PRO A 492 -0.36 -41.63 -19.24
N THR A 493 0.96 -41.58 -19.39
CA THR A 493 1.85 -42.72 -19.22
C THR A 493 1.98 -43.05 -17.73
N GLN A 494 1.55 -44.25 -17.34
CA GLN A 494 1.95 -44.90 -16.09
C GLN A 494 3.36 -45.49 -16.24
N PRO A 495 4.21 -45.47 -15.19
CA PRO A 495 5.44 -46.25 -15.18
C PRO A 495 5.15 -47.70 -14.79
N ALA A 496 5.80 -48.62 -15.50
CA ALA A 496 5.74 -50.06 -15.28
C ALA A 496 6.65 -50.51 -14.12
N ASP A 497 6.05 -51.35 -13.26
CA ASP A 497 6.50 -52.61 -12.68
C ASP A 497 7.96 -52.84 -12.27
N SER A 498 8.11 -53.19 -10.99
CA SER A 498 9.02 -54.24 -10.53
C SER A 498 8.25 -55.23 -9.66
N ALA A 499 8.32 -56.50 -10.07
CA ALA A 499 7.53 -57.63 -9.62
C ALA A 499 7.96 -58.24 -8.28
N GLN A 500 7.05 -58.93 -7.59
CA GLN A 500 7.32 -60.24 -6.98
C GLN A 500 6.03 -61.03 -6.60
N ALA A 501 5.81 -62.10 -7.36
CA ALA A 501 5.46 -63.49 -6.99
C ALA A 501 4.27 -63.88 -6.08
N THR A 502 3.61 -64.95 -6.56
CA THR A 502 2.87 -66.08 -5.91
C THR A 502 1.33 -66.03 -6.08
N ALA A 503 0.75 -66.75 -7.05
CA ALA A 503 0.44 -68.20 -7.09
C ALA A 503 -0.68 -68.62 -6.10
N ASP A 504 -1.91 -68.88 -6.57
CA ASP A 504 -2.47 -70.25 -6.62
C ASP A 504 -3.91 -70.35 -7.20
N ARG A 505 -4.08 -71.37 -8.05
CA ARG A 505 -5.22 -72.30 -8.29
C ARG A 505 -6.69 -71.84 -8.47
N SER A 506 -7.15 -71.98 -9.73
CA SER A 506 -8.05 -73.06 -10.26
C SER A 506 -9.53 -73.19 -9.76
N PRO A 507 -10.41 -74.01 -10.39
CA PRO A 507 -11.22 -73.64 -11.58
C PRO A 507 -12.72 -74.06 -11.49
N ARG A 508 -13.55 -73.66 -12.47
CA ARG A 508 -14.74 -74.37 -13.05
C ARG A 508 -15.62 -73.37 -13.82
N ALA A 509 -16.43 -73.70 -14.82
CA ALA A 509 -16.46 -74.68 -15.91
C ALA A 509 -17.76 -74.36 -16.70
N ALA A 510 -17.74 -74.64 -18.00
CA ALA A 510 -18.89 -74.90 -18.90
C ALA A 510 -19.81 -73.72 -19.31
N ALA A 511 -19.75 -73.35 -20.60
CA ALA A 511 -20.69 -73.82 -21.64
C ALA A 511 -20.75 -72.80 -22.81
N ALA A 512 -20.57 -73.31 -24.02
CA ALA A 512 -20.81 -72.62 -25.30
C ALA A 512 -22.16 -73.11 -25.90
N PRO A 513 -22.62 -72.75 -27.12
CA PRO A 513 -22.11 -71.76 -28.09
C PRO A 513 -23.22 -70.95 -28.85
N LYS A 514 -22.77 -70.13 -29.83
CA LYS A 514 -23.45 -69.63 -31.07
C LYS A 514 -24.60 -68.61 -30.94
N ALA A 515 -24.38 -67.40 -31.48
CA ALA A 515 -24.95 -66.95 -32.76
C ALA A 515 -24.66 -65.46 -33.04
N ALA A 516 -24.57 -65.15 -34.33
CA ALA A 516 -24.15 -63.90 -34.93
C ALA A 516 -25.10 -62.71 -34.65
N GLY A 517 -24.54 -61.49 -34.70
CA GLY A 517 -25.32 -60.27 -34.78
C GLY A 517 -24.46 -59.00 -34.75
N ASN A 518 -24.19 -58.42 -35.92
CA ASN A 518 -23.67 -57.07 -36.09
C ASN A 518 -24.53 -56.08 -35.27
N ARG A 519 -23.96 -55.48 -34.23
CA ARG A 519 -24.53 -54.31 -33.55
C ARG A 519 -23.46 -53.23 -33.42
N GLN A 520 -23.68 -52.14 -34.17
CA GLN A 520 -23.06 -50.85 -33.93
C GLN A 520 -23.32 -50.44 -32.47
N LEU A 521 -22.23 -50.27 -31.71
CA LEU A 521 -22.24 -49.67 -30.39
C LEU A 521 -22.68 -48.20 -30.51
N GLN A 522 -23.96 -47.93 -30.23
CA GLN A 522 -24.39 -46.60 -29.86
C GLN A 522 -23.84 -46.30 -28.47
N LEU A 523 -22.94 -45.32 -28.38
CA LEU A 523 -22.52 -44.72 -27.11
C LEU A 523 -23.76 -44.16 -26.39
N PRO A 524 -23.86 -44.36 -25.06
CA PRO A 524 -24.99 -43.83 -24.29
C PRO A 524 -24.97 -42.29 -24.35
N LYS A 525 -26.13 -41.70 -24.69
CA LYS A 525 -26.37 -40.27 -24.56
C LYS A 525 -26.15 -39.86 -23.11
N ILE A 526 -25.00 -39.24 -22.83
CA ILE A 526 -24.76 -38.54 -21.58
C ILE A 526 -25.73 -37.37 -21.54
N ASN A 527 -26.78 -37.54 -20.75
CA ASN A 527 -27.75 -36.52 -20.45
C ASN A 527 -27.04 -35.47 -19.60
N ARG A 528 -26.52 -34.40 -20.22
CA ARG A 528 -26.03 -33.21 -19.52
C ARG A 528 -27.23 -32.53 -18.88
N GLN A 529 -27.62 -32.99 -17.70
CA GLN A 529 -28.35 -32.15 -16.76
C GLN A 529 -27.48 -30.93 -16.50
N LYS A 530 -27.94 -29.77 -16.97
CA LYS A 530 -27.46 -28.46 -16.50
C LYS A 530 -27.75 -28.41 -15.01
N SER A 531 -26.77 -28.82 -14.18
CA SER A 531 -26.74 -28.44 -12.79
C SER A 531 -26.65 -26.92 -12.76
N ALA A 532 -27.74 -26.27 -12.37
CA ALA A 532 -27.70 -24.86 -12.00
C ALA A 532 -26.68 -24.72 -10.88
N GLU A 533 -25.52 -24.16 -11.18
CA GLU A 533 -24.57 -23.69 -10.18
C GLU A 533 -25.34 -22.72 -9.28
N LYS A 534 -25.65 -23.16 -8.06
CA LYS A 534 -26.10 -22.24 -7.02
C LYS A 534 -24.94 -21.27 -6.81
N PRO A 535 -25.16 -19.95 -6.92
CA PRO A 535 -24.09 -18.98 -6.66
C PRO A 535 -23.58 -19.22 -5.24
N TYR A 536 -22.30 -19.54 -5.11
CA TYR A 536 -21.64 -19.59 -3.81
C TYR A 536 -21.89 -18.25 -3.13
N ALA A 537 -22.52 -18.27 -1.96
CA ALA A 537 -22.69 -17.07 -1.15
C ALA A 537 -21.29 -16.49 -0.89
N ARG A 538 -21.04 -15.29 -1.42
CA ARG A 538 -19.76 -14.58 -1.30
C ARG A 538 -19.54 -14.31 0.19
N VAL A 539 -18.70 -15.11 0.85
CA VAL A 539 -18.28 -14.85 2.22
C VAL A 539 -17.29 -13.69 2.15
N GLU A 540 -17.77 -12.47 2.37
CA GLU A 540 -16.91 -11.29 2.47
C GLU A 540 -16.10 -11.38 3.76
N SER A 541 -14.82 -11.72 3.66
CA SER A 541 -13.87 -11.56 4.77
C SER A 541 -13.73 -10.06 5.07
N ARG A 542 -13.87 -9.69 6.34
CA ARG A 542 -13.69 -8.30 6.79
C ARG A 542 -12.70 -8.26 7.94
N MET A 543 -11.73 -7.36 7.87
CA MET A 543 -10.74 -7.19 8.94
C MET A 543 -11.35 -6.37 10.08
N CYS A 544 -11.24 -6.88 11.30
CA CYS A 544 -11.65 -6.15 12.49
C CYS A 544 -10.77 -4.89 12.64
N PRO A 545 -11.34 -3.69 12.64
CA PRO A 545 -10.59 -2.44 12.79
C PRO A 545 -9.86 -2.29 14.15
N HIS A 546 -10.16 -3.17 15.11
CA HIS A 546 -9.67 -3.04 16.49
C HIS A 546 -8.48 -3.96 16.77
N CYS A 547 -8.57 -5.24 16.42
CA CYS A 547 -7.49 -6.22 16.61
C CYS A 547 -6.78 -6.62 15.31
N SER A 548 -7.17 -6.06 14.17
CA SER A 548 -6.68 -6.46 12.83
C SER A 548 -6.93 -7.93 12.46
N THR A 549 -7.70 -8.69 13.25
CA THR A 549 -8.07 -10.07 12.92
C THR A 549 -9.08 -10.09 11.78
N ILE A 550 -8.83 -10.90 10.76
CA ILE A 550 -9.81 -11.15 9.69
C ILE A 550 -10.88 -12.07 10.25
N VAL A 551 -12.13 -11.62 10.19
CA VAL A 551 -13.27 -12.43 10.59
C VAL A 551 -14.09 -12.78 9.37
N MET A 552 -14.42 -14.08 9.29
CA MET A 552 -15.41 -14.63 8.35
C MET A 552 -16.85 -14.40 8.86
N THR A 553 -17.01 -13.90 10.08
CA THR A 553 -18.30 -13.59 10.71
C THR A 553 -18.68 -12.12 10.52
N GLN A 554 -19.98 -11.82 10.64
CA GLN A 554 -20.47 -10.44 10.56
C GLN A 554 -19.85 -9.59 11.67
N LEU A 555 -19.19 -8.50 11.30
CA LEU A 555 -18.75 -7.48 12.23
C LEU A 555 -19.97 -6.80 12.88
N ALA A 556 -19.98 -6.73 14.20
CA ALA A 556 -21.04 -6.05 14.95
C ALA A 556 -20.67 -4.57 15.16
N PRO A 557 -21.55 -3.61 14.83
CA PRO A 557 -21.28 -2.21 15.11
C PRO A 557 -21.25 -1.98 16.62
N CYS A 558 -20.18 -1.36 17.11
CA CYS A 558 -20.09 -0.92 18.48
C CYS A 558 -21.26 0.04 18.80
N THR A 559 -22.01 -0.22 19.86
CA THR A 559 -23.15 0.63 20.25
C THR A 559 -22.73 2.05 20.60
N CYS A 560 -21.50 2.25 21.07
CA CYS A 560 -20.95 3.55 21.43
C CYS A 560 -20.45 4.32 20.21
N CYS A 561 -19.42 3.82 19.53
CA CYS A 561 -18.74 4.55 18.45
C CYS A 561 -19.26 4.26 17.04
N GLY A 562 -20.08 3.22 16.86
CA GLY A 562 -20.61 2.78 15.57
C GLY A 562 -19.64 1.99 14.70
N ILE A 563 -18.36 1.86 15.10
CA ILE A 563 -17.37 1.09 14.34
C ILE A 563 -17.72 -0.40 14.41
N SER A 564 -17.80 -1.05 13.26
CA SER A 564 -18.00 -2.50 13.13
C SER A 564 -16.75 -3.25 13.58
N VAL A 565 -16.83 -4.05 14.65
CA VAL A 565 -15.73 -4.82 15.24
C VAL A 565 -16.08 -6.31 15.32
N CYS A 566 -15.08 -7.19 15.43
CA CYS A 566 -15.31 -8.62 15.65
C CYS A 566 -15.89 -8.88 17.04
N GLY A 567 -16.50 -10.05 17.23
CA GLY A 567 -17.11 -10.47 18.50
C GLY A 567 -16.15 -10.38 19.69
N ASP A 568 -14.89 -10.79 19.52
CA ASP A 568 -13.87 -10.78 20.58
C ASP A 568 -13.47 -9.36 21.02
N CYS A 569 -13.63 -8.40 20.11
CA CYS A 569 -13.36 -6.99 20.37
C CYS A 569 -14.53 -6.25 21.00
N VAL A 570 -15.68 -6.91 21.18
CA VAL A 570 -16.83 -6.39 21.91
C VAL A 570 -16.76 -6.86 23.36
N SER A 571 -16.72 -5.92 24.31
CA SER A 571 -16.71 -6.28 25.73
C SER A 571 -18.00 -7.02 26.12
N PRO A 572 -17.91 -8.21 26.75
CA PRO A 572 -19.07 -9.00 27.14
C PRO A 572 -20.10 -8.17 27.91
N GLY A 573 -21.37 -8.21 27.50
CA GLY A 573 -22.49 -7.54 28.18
C GLY A 573 -22.70 -6.05 27.84
N SER A 574 -21.72 -5.32 27.31
CA SER A 574 -21.86 -3.87 27.03
C SER A 574 -22.18 -3.52 25.57
N ARG A 575 -21.95 -4.45 24.64
CA ARG A 575 -21.94 -4.19 23.18
C ARG A 575 -21.00 -3.03 22.75
N ALA A 576 -20.12 -2.56 23.64
CA ALA A 576 -19.10 -1.56 23.36
C ALA A 576 -17.81 -2.25 22.91
N CYS A 577 -17.04 -1.63 22.02
CA CYS A 577 -15.72 -2.14 21.67
C CYS A 577 -14.73 -1.89 22.82
N GLN A 578 -13.64 -2.66 22.93
CA GLN A 578 -12.70 -2.49 24.05
C GLN A 578 -12.12 -1.07 24.14
N THR A 579 -11.95 -0.34 23.03
CA THR A 579 -11.51 1.07 23.06
C THR A 579 -12.55 1.97 23.72
N CYS A 580 -13.84 1.77 23.43
CA CYS A 580 -14.90 2.53 24.09
C CYS A 580 -15.03 2.14 25.57
N ALA A 581 -14.85 0.85 25.89
CA ALA A 581 -14.94 0.35 27.26
C ALA A 581 -13.83 0.91 28.18
N THR A 582 -12.68 1.29 27.61
CA THR A 582 -11.53 1.86 28.35
C THR A 582 -11.48 3.39 28.36
N LEU A 583 -12.56 4.07 27.96
CA LEU A 583 -12.63 5.54 27.99
C LEU A 583 -12.40 6.10 29.40
N GLY A 584 -11.29 6.81 29.59
CA GLY A 584 -10.87 7.37 30.88
C GLY A 584 -10.44 8.83 30.76
N VAL A 585 -10.35 9.52 31.89
CA VAL A 585 -9.75 10.86 31.94
C VAL A 585 -8.24 10.73 31.73
N PRO A 586 -7.65 11.33 30.69
CA PRO A 586 -6.23 11.18 30.42
C PRO A 586 -5.40 11.84 31.54
N ARG A 587 -4.35 11.16 32.02
CA ARG A 587 -3.35 11.76 32.93
C ARG A 587 -2.51 12.82 32.22
N GLN A 588 -2.19 12.58 30.94
CA GLN A 588 -1.50 13.51 30.05
C GLN A 588 -2.20 13.50 28.70
N GLU A 589 -2.37 14.68 28.09
CA GLU A 589 -3.03 14.80 26.80
C GLU A 589 -2.19 14.14 25.68
N PRO A 590 -2.71 13.06 25.03
CA PRO A 590 -1.99 12.37 23.96
C PRO A 590 -1.73 13.30 22.76
N ALA A 591 -0.62 13.08 22.04
CA ALA A 591 -0.24 13.92 20.91
C ALA A 591 -1.32 13.99 19.82
N TRP A 592 -1.97 12.87 19.51
CA TRP A 592 -3.05 12.81 18.52
C TRP A 592 -4.29 13.62 18.93
N VAL A 593 -4.58 13.73 20.23
CA VAL A 593 -5.69 14.56 20.74
C VAL A 593 -5.40 16.04 20.52
N ARG A 594 -4.14 16.47 20.71
CA ARG A 594 -3.73 17.87 20.41
C ARG A 594 -3.91 18.19 18.94
N LEU A 595 -3.54 17.26 18.06
CA LEU A 595 -3.76 17.39 16.61
C LEU A 595 -5.25 17.53 16.29
N VAL A 596 -6.11 16.70 16.89
CA VAL A 596 -7.57 16.79 16.69
C VAL A 596 -8.12 18.13 17.21
N LYS A 597 -7.66 18.61 18.37
CA LYS A 597 -8.05 19.93 18.91
C LYS A 597 -7.63 21.08 17.99
N GLN A 598 -6.48 20.98 17.32
CA GLN A 598 -6.05 21.96 16.32
C GLN A 598 -6.97 21.94 15.09
N GLN A 599 -7.37 20.75 14.64
CA GLN A 599 -8.27 20.59 13.50
C GLN A 599 -9.73 21.00 13.82
N ARG A 600 -10.16 20.85 15.07
CA ARG A 600 -11.54 21.09 15.51
C ARG A 600 -11.61 22.18 16.58
N LYS A 601 -11.95 23.40 16.15
CA LYS A 601 -12.08 24.58 17.03
C LYS A 601 -13.00 24.36 18.23
N GLU A 602 -14.03 23.51 18.10
CA GLU A 602 -14.94 23.19 19.21
C GLU A 602 -14.26 22.39 20.34
N LEU A 603 -13.30 21.52 20.03
CA LEU A 603 -12.57 20.72 21.02
C LEU A 603 -11.47 21.51 21.74
N ALA A 604 -10.96 22.58 21.12
CA ALA A 604 -9.92 23.43 21.71
C ALA A 604 -10.36 24.07 23.04
N LYS A 605 -11.67 24.32 23.23
CA LYS A 605 -12.24 24.91 24.45
C LYS A 605 -12.62 23.88 25.53
N VAL A 606 -12.53 22.58 25.21
CA VAL A 606 -13.00 21.51 26.09
C VAL A 606 -11.91 21.17 27.11
N LYS A 607 -12.16 21.52 28.37
CA LYS A 607 -11.25 21.22 29.50
C LYS A 607 -11.42 19.81 30.08
N LYS A 608 -12.63 19.24 29.98
CA LYS A 608 -12.96 17.91 30.53
C LYS A 608 -13.42 17.00 29.40
N TYR A 609 -12.66 15.93 29.17
CA TYR A 609 -12.94 14.93 28.15
C TYR A 609 -12.33 13.59 28.57
N HIS A 610 -12.88 12.51 28.04
CA HIS A 610 -12.37 11.15 28.18
C HIS A 610 -11.76 10.70 26.87
N VAL A 611 -10.65 9.96 26.94
CA VAL A 611 -10.01 9.39 25.75
C VAL A 611 -9.65 7.94 25.97
N SER A 612 -9.61 7.22 24.86
CA SER A 612 -8.99 5.90 24.76
C SER A 612 -8.50 5.73 23.32
N ALA A 613 -7.53 4.87 23.11
CA ALA A 613 -7.02 4.56 21.78
C ALA A 613 -6.64 3.08 21.70
N ASN A 614 -6.77 2.51 20.51
CA ASN A 614 -6.09 1.29 20.10
C ASN A 614 -5.04 1.64 19.03
N GLU A 615 -4.48 0.65 18.33
CA GLU A 615 -3.48 0.89 17.29
C GLU A 615 -3.97 1.78 16.14
N ARG A 616 -5.26 1.72 15.78
CA ARG A 616 -5.83 2.38 14.60
C ARG A 616 -6.75 3.55 14.92
N TYR A 617 -7.49 3.52 16.02
CA TYR A 617 -8.52 4.49 16.36
C TYR A 617 -8.31 5.09 17.73
N GLY A 618 -8.36 6.42 17.79
CA GLY A 618 -8.55 7.20 19.00
C GLY A 618 -10.02 7.58 19.17
N VAL A 619 -10.55 7.47 20.38
CA VAL A 619 -11.92 7.87 20.73
C VAL A 619 -11.85 9.01 21.74
N ILE A 620 -12.52 10.13 21.46
CA ILE A 620 -12.65 11.28 22.36
C ILE A 620 -14.12 11.44 22.72
N HIS A 621 -14.44 11.44 24.01
CA HIS A 621 -15.77 11.71 24.53
C HIS A 621 -15.77 12.98 25.39
N TRP A 622 -16.71 13.89 25.17
CA TRP A 622 -16.85 15.10 25.97
C TRP A 622 -18.30 15.57 26.07
N GLN A 623 -18.59 16.35 27.10
CA GLN A 623 -19.90 16.96 27.27
C GLN A 623 -19.93 18.31 26.54
N ALA A 624 -20.80 18.43 25.53
CA ALA A 624 -21.07 19.68 24.85
C ALA A 624 -22.37 20.31 25.37
N PHE A 625 -22.64 21.57 24.99
CA PHE A 625 -23.88 22.27 25.38
C PHE A 625 -25.15 21.51 24.94
N ALA A 626 -25.09 20.84 23.79
CA ALA A 626 -26.19 20.04 23.23
C ALA A 626 -26.15 18.55 23.66
N GLY A 627 -25.47 18.23 24.77
CA GLY A 627 -25.32 16.86 25.28
C GLY A 627 -23.95 16.24 25.02
N ASP A 628 -23.83 14.95 25.34
CA ASP A 628 -22.61 14.18 25.18
C ASP A 628 -22.25 14.00 23.68
N LYS A 629 -20.98 14.18 23.36
CA LYS A 629 -20.40 13.95 22.03
C LYS A 629 -19.31 12.89 22.12
N LEU A 630 -19.22 12.03 21.10
CA LEU A 630 -18.13 11.09 20.90
C LEU A 630 -17.59 11.23 19.49
N LEU A 631 -16.27 11.35 19.38
CA LEU A 631 -15.53 11.45 18.14
C LEU A 631 -14.57 10.28 18.03
N VAL A 632 -14.61 9.60 16.89
CA VAL A 632 -13.65 8.57 16.49
C VAL A 632 -12.70 9.17 15.47
N TYR A 633 -11.42 9.08 15.77
CA TYR A 633 -10.33 9.53 14.93
C TYR A 633 -9.49 8.33 14.47
N ASP A 634 -9.32 8.16 13.17
CA ASP A 634 -8.38 7.17 12.64
C ASP A 634 -6.95 7.75 12.73
N LEU A 635 -6.15 7.14 13.59
CA LEU A 635 -4.79 7.54 13.91
C LEU A 635 -3.86 7.37 12.72
N TRP A 636 -4.14 6.42 11.83
CA TRP A 636 -3.33 6.15 10.64
C TRP A 636 -3.65 7.14 9.52
N GLN A 637 -4.94 7.34 9.24
CA GLN A 637 -5.40 8.25 8.20
C GLN A 637 -5.44 9.72 8.63
N LYS A 638 -5.24 9.99 9.93
CA LYS A 638 -5.28 11.33 10.54
C LYS A 638 -6.57 12.08 10.21
N GLN A 639 -7.70 11.38 10.26
CA GLN A 639 -9.02 11.96 9.98
C GLN A 639 -10.10 11.45 10.92
N VAL A 640 -11.19 12.22 11.04
CA VAL A 640 -12.37 11.85 11.81
C VAL A 640 -13.21 10.87 10.99
N VAL A 641 -13.48 9.69 11.55
CA VAL A 641 -14.25 8.63 10.85
C VAL A 641 -15.70 8.59 11.30
N SER A 642 -15.97 8.96 12.56
CA SER A 642 -17.33 8.96 13.11
C SER A 642 -17.46 10.05 14.16
N GLU A 643 -18.59 10.77 14.14
CA GLU A 643 -18.99 11.70 15.20
C GLU A 643 -20.43 11.37 15.59
N ARG A 644 -20.66 11.13 16.89
CA ARG A 644 -21.97 10.81 17.44
C ARG A 644 -22.36 11.78 18.55
N ARG A 645 -23.66 12.05 18.63
CA ARG A 645 -24.30 12.88 19.66
C ARG A 645 -25.32 12.04 20.41
N GLY A 646 -25.49 12.28 21.71
CA GLY A 646 -26.51 11.63 22.54
C GLY A 646 -25.94 10.98 23.80
N SER A 647 -26.78 10.37 24.63
CA SER A 647 -26.40 9.83 25.95
C SER A 647 -25.54 8.56 25.86
N ILE A 648 -24.26 8.73 25.51
CA ILE A 648 -23.31 7.64 25.20
C ILE A 648 -22.73 7.02 26.48
N LEU A 649 -22.55 7.80 27.55
CA LEU A 649 -22.03 7.27 28.81
C LEU A 649 -23.02 6.33 29.53
N ARG A 650 -24.33 6.45 29.27
CA ARG A 650 -25.32 5.52 29.86
C ARG A 650 -25.17 4.10 29.34
N SER A 651 -24.70 3.91 28.10
CA SER A 651 -24.39 2.58 27.55
C SER A 651 -23.06 2.01 28.01
N LEU A 652 -22.14 2.85 28.54
CA LEU A 652 -20.81 2.43 28.98
C LEU A 652 -20.76 2.02 30.45
N ARG A 653 -21.72 2.45 31.27
CA ARG A 653 -21.80 1.97 32.66
C ARG A 653 -22.35 0.55 32.66
N PRO A 654 -21.64 -0.45 33.21
CA PRO A 654 -22.23 -1.76 33.42
C PRO A 654 -23.51 -1.58 34.23
N LYS A 655 -24.63 -2.15 33.75
CA LYS A 655 -25.84 -2.26 34.56
C LYS A 655 -25.48 -3.15 35.74
N VAL A 656 -25.12 -2.54 36.86
CA VAL A 656 -24.99 -3.26 38.13
C VAL A 656 -26.38 -3.84 38.38
N ALA A 657 -26.50 -5.17 38.28
CA ALA A 657 -27.72 -5.87 38.65
C ALA A 657 -28.00 -5.52 40.12
N ARG A 658 -29.18 -4.94 40.38
CA ARG A 658 -29.68 -4.77 41.74
C ARG A 658 -30.16 -6.10 42.27
#